data_AF-A0AAN6YQ82-F1
#
_entry.id   AF-A0AAN6YQ82-F1
#
_cell.length_a   1.000
_cell.length_b   1.000
_cell.length_c   1.000
_cell.angle_alpha   90.00
_cell.angle_beta   90.00
_cell.angle_gamma   90.00
#
_symmetry.space_group_name_H-M   'P 1'
#
loop_
_entity.id
_entity.type
_entity.pdbx_description
1 polymer ?
#
loop_
_entity_poly.entity_id
_entity_poly.type
_entity_poly.pdbx_seq_one_letter_code
_entity_poly.pdbx_strand_id
1 'polypeptide(L)'
;MADSKPPVSFIGLGAMGFGMATHLIKQGYKVNGFDVWAPTLKKFEDAGGLSATTPAEAVAGKDFSVVMVATAQQAQSVLLDGPSPAVPALPQGAVVLLCSTVPSEYVQALQAQLQSIGRGDILLVDSPVSGGAARAADGTLSIMAGASDEAIEKARSLLAELSDPAKLYIVQGGIGAGSNMKMVHQVLAANQILSASEVLGFADRLGVDLVKAQQAVLTSDAWNWMFEHRTPRIFTQFQPVASAVQIIVKDTGIITAEGRRSGFPTPMTSAAEQVYFTAIGRGYATDDDSSLIRLYTEGKEKAGALHGTAESEEAKLALVVGLMKGILLASAAESLAFAHAVKLDLNQVYDLCINAAGGSKVLEKLGPAIIAELYGKEAAGAGAGEVDLEVIVSGLQAAVEEAQRIKTPLFLGSQALNILRRVTVSSQGALSVGAVHFHQFKPLRAASRVSSSRHPSDASHQTSSSPSITNPASSKMSNKPKKMREIISHHFFHHGKPESDPTETAKCHFCQIRTFATHKTIPIAIVNHQDDTPMNPEFQFIDHSVVSKDVPIAEDSFRTGCGCSTDEECMYGSCQCLDEMDDDHESNNRTENEPSSFNNKKPKFAYHFKGPKAGLLRLRYLEGREPIYECHNACSCSLQCPNRVVQRGRTVPLIIFRTRNRGWGVKSPVDIKKGQFVDRYLGEIITNEEANRRRKASTVASKKDVYLFALDKFSDAESPDPWLRGEPREVDGEWMSGPTRFINHSCDPNMRIFARVGDKVDKHIHDLALFAIKDINAEEELTFDYVDGRVDEVDQDTQDPERIKDMTVCLCGTDKCRGFLW
;
A
#
# COMPACT_ATOMS: atom_id res chain seq x y z
N MET A 1 -23.08 15.60 40.57
CA MET A 1 -22.18 15.86 39.42
C MET A 1 -22.24 14.60 38.58
N ALA A 2 -22.67 14.68 37.31
CA ALA A 2 -22.60 13.50 36.46
C ALA A 2 -21.12 13.11 36.36
N ASP A 3 -20.78 11.86 36.68
CA ASP A 3 -19.39 11.39 36.61
C ASP A 3 -18.86 11.65 35.20
N SER A 4 -17.79 12.45 35.10
CA SER A 4 -17.19 12.78 33.82
C SER A 4 -16.65 11.51 33.17
N LYS A 5 -17.06 11.21 31.93
CA LYS A 5 -16.56 10.08 31.16
C LYS A 5 -15.01 10.11 31.11
N PRO A 6 -14.34 8.95 31.23
CA PRO A 6 -12.88 8.90 31.19
C PRO A 6 -12.36 9.37 29.81
N PRO A 7 -11.19 10.02 29.74
CA PRO A 7 -10.60 10.38 28.47
C PRO A 7 -10.05 9.13 27.76
N VAL A 8 -10.25 9.05 26.44
CA VAL A 8 -9.90 7.88 25.62
C VAL A 8 -8.94 8.32 24.52
N SER A 9 -7.95 7.48 24.21
CA SER A 9 -7.14 7.64 23.00
C SER A 9 -7.67 6.73 21.89
N PHE A 10 -7.55 7.18 20.64
CA PHE A 10 -8.04 6.46 19.47
C PHE A 10 -6.98 6.48 18.37
N ILE A 11 -6.39 5.32 18.06
CA ILE A 11 -5.36 5.17 17.03
C ILE A 11 -5.98 4.47 15.82
N GLY A 12 -5.92 5.15 14.67
CA GLY A 12 -6.56 4.71 13.42
C GLY A 12 -7.96 5.30 13.28
N LEU A 13 -8.10 6.27 12.40
CA LEU A 13 -9.31 7.02 12.08
C LEU A 13 -9.77 6.77 10.63
N GLY A 14 -9.46 5.60 10.07
CA GLY A 14 -10.07 5.13 8.83
C GLY A 14 -11.60 4.98 8.95
N ALA A 15 -12.28 4.49 7.91
CA ALA A 15 -13.76 4.47 7.84
C ALA A 15 -14.46 3.92 9.11
N MET A 16 -13.97 2.81 9.67
CA MET A 16 -14.48 2.23 10.93
C MET A 16 -14.08 3.06 12.14
N GLY A 17 -12.78 3.39 12.26
CA GLY A 17 -12.23 4.10 13.41
C GLY A 17 -12.80 5.50 13.59
N PHE A 18 -13.00 6.23 12.49
CA PHE A 18 -13.66 7.54 12.50
C PHE A 18 -15.09 7.47 13.05
N GLY A 19 -15.88 6.48 12.60
CA GLY A 19 -17.24 6.27 13.10
C GLY A 19 -17.24 6.02 14.61
N MET A 20 -16.40 5.10 15.09
CA MET A 20 -16.28 4.77 16.51
C MET A 20 -15.82 5.98 17.35
N ALA A 21 -14.77 6.68 16.90
CA ALA A 21 -14.21 7.81 17.64
C ALA A 21 -15.21 8.97 17.74
N THR A 22 -15.92 9.28 16.66
CA THR A 22 -16.95 10.32 16.65
C THR A 22 -18.21 9.93 17.42
N HIS A 23 -18.57 8.64 17.47
CA HIS A 23 -19.59 8.16 18.39
C HIS A 23 -19.20 8.41 19.85
N LEU A 24 -17.98 8.08 20.26
CA LEU A 24 -17.51 8.35 21.62
C LEU A 24 -17.55 9.85 21.96
N ILE A 25 -17.21 10.73 21.02
CA ILE A 25 -17.35 12.18 21.23
C ILE A 25 -18.81 12.56 21.49
N LYS A 26 -19.76 12.04 20.70
CA LYS A 26 -21.20 12.29 20.89
C LYS A 26 -21.70 11.80 22.25
N GLN A 27 -21.14 10.72 22.77
CA GLN A 27 -21.46 10.18 24.10
C GLN A 27 -20.75 10.93 25.25
N GLY A 28 -20.02 11.99 24.94
CA GLY A 28 -19.39 12.88 25.93
C GLY A 28 -17.99 12.47 26.38
N TYR A 29 -17.34 11.52 25.68
CA TYR A 29 -15.93 11.20 25.95
C TYR A 29 -15.01 12.28 25.38
N LYS A 30 -13.92 12.56 26.09
CA LYS A 30 -12.81 13.36 25.55
C LYS A 30 -11.88 12.41 24.78
N VAL A 31 -11.93 12.47 23.45
CA VAL A 31 -11.18 11.54 22.59
C VAL A 31 -9.96 12.24 22.00
N ASN A 32 -8.78 11.65 22.20
CA ASN A 32 -7.53 12.07 21.57
C ASN A 32 -7.14 11.10 20.46
N GLY A 33 -7.23 11.53 19.21
CA GLY A 33 -7.12 10.71 18.01
C GLY A 33 -5.77 10.84 17.34
N PHE A 34 -5.25 9.73 16.81
CA PHE A 34 -4.10 9.70 15.91
C PHE A 34 -4.43 8.89 14.66
N ASP A 35 -4.01 9.39 13.51
CA ASP A 35 -4.02 8.69 12.24
C ASP A 35 -2.83 9.18 11.41
N VAL A 36 -2.32 8.33 10.52
CA VAL A 36 -1.20 8.68 9.65
C VAL A 36 -1.61 9.67 8.56
N TRP A 37 -2.91 9.75 8.25
CA TRP A 37 -3.48 10.62 7.22
C TRP A 37 -3.99 11.94 7.82
N ALA A 38 -3.22 13.01 7.62
CA ALA A 38 -3.50 14.34 8.18
C ALA A 38 -4.92 14.89 7.87
N PRO A 39 -5.50 14.73 6.66
CA PRO A 39 -6.86 15.17 6.38
C PRO A 39 -7.92 14.51 7.27
N THR A 40 -7.72 13.25 7.67
CA THR A 40 -8.63 12.57 8.61
C THR A 40 -8.56 13.17 10.01
N LEU A 41 -7.35 13.53 10.47
CA LEU A 41 -7.18 14.23 11.74
C LEU A 41 -7.90 15.57 11.74
N LYS A 42 -7.81 16.33 10.65
CA LYS A 42 -8.53 17.60 10.54
C LYS A 42 -10.04 17.41 10.60
N LYS A 43 -10.57 16.43 9.86
CA LYS A 43 -11.99 16.06 9.89
C LYS A 43 -12.42 15.60 11.29
N PHE A 44 -11.53 14.96 12.05
CA PHE A 44 -11.80 14.49 13.40
C PHE A 44 -11.86 15.63 14.42
N GLU A 45 -10.95 16.61 14.30
CA GLU A 45 -11.00 17.86 15.07
C GLU A 45 -12.32 18.62 14.83
N ASP A 46 -12.73 18.72 13.56
CA ASP A 46 -13.99 19.37 13.18
C ASP A 46 -15.22 18.64 13.77
N ALA A 47 -15.11 17.35 14.05
CA ALA A 47 -16.11 16.55 14.75
C ALA A 47 -16.06 16.67 16.28
N GLY A 48 -15.18 17.53 16.83
CA GLY A 48 -15.02 17.78 18.27
C GLY A 48 -13.95 16.92 18.96
N GLY A 49 -13.14 16.19 18.19
CA GLY A 49 -12.01 15.41 18.70
C GLY A 49 -10.78 16.26 18.99
N LEU A 50 -9.85 15.72 19.78
CA LEU A 50 -8.50 16.25 19.90
C LEU A 50 -7.59 15.42 19.00
N SER A 51 -6.66 16.04 18.28
CA SER A 51 -5.69 15.33 17.44
C SER A 51 -4.34 15.25 18.14
N ALA A 52 -3.62 14.16 17.87
CA ALA A 52 -2.23 13.95 18.22
C ALA A 52 -1.41 13.75 16.95
N THR A 53 -0.13 14.08 17.01
CA THR A 53 0.82 13.96 15.88
C THR A 53 1.58 12.63 15.88
N THR A 54 1.51 11.88 16.99
CA THR A 54 2.14 10.57 17.15
C THR A 54 1.27 9.62 17.99
N PRO A 55 1.43 8.28 17.88
CA PRO A 55 0.75 7.34 18.76
C PRO A 55 1.06 7.58 20.24
N ALA A 56 2.31 7.87 20.60
CA ALA A 56 2.71 8.18 21.98
C ALA A 56 1.95 9.40 22.55
N GLU A 57 1.82 10.47 21.77
CA GLU A 57 1.08 11.67 22.17
C GLU A 57 -0.43 11.38 22.33
N ALA A 58 -0.99 10.53 21.46
CA ALA A 58 -2.40 10.16 21.53
C ALA A 58 -2.75 9.53 22.88
N VAL A 59 -1.90 8.61 23.34
CA VAL A 59 -2.15 7.78 24.53
C VAL A 59 -1.66 8.38 25.85
N ALA A 60 -0.84 9.43 25.80
CA ALA A 60 -0.24 10.03 27.00
C ALA A 60 -1.30 10.45 28.03
N GLY A 61 -1.21 9.88 29.23
CA GLY A 61 -2.15 10.14 30.33
C GLY A 61 -3.59 9.66 30.09
N LYS A 62 -3.79 8.68 29.19
CA LYS A 62 -5.11 8.07 28.92
C LYS A 62 -5.13 6.62 29.42
N ASP A 63 -6.10 6.32 30.28
CA ASP A 63 -6.27 4.96 30.83
C ASP A 63 -6.83 3.97 29.81
N PHE A 64 -7.42 4.46 28.71
CA PHE A 64 -8.00 3.65 27.65
C PHE A 64 -7.45 4.06 26.28
N SER A 65 -7.08 3.06 25.49
CA SER A 65 -6.64 3.23 24.11
C SER A 65 -7.37 2.26 23.19
N VAL A 66 -8.00 2.78 22.14
CA VAL A 66 -8.62 1.98 21.08
C VAL A 66 -7.71 1.99 19.87
N VAL A 67 -7.39 0.82 19.32
CA VAL A 67 -6.54 0.66 18.14
C VAL A 67 -7.35 0.02 17.01
N MET A 68 -7.62 0.80 15.96
CA MET A 68 -8.41 0.42 14.80
C MET A 68 -7.66 0.71 13.50
N VAL A 69 -6.73 -0.18 13.16
CA VAL A 69 -5.91 -0.13 11.94
C VAL A 69 -6.20 -1.35 11.05
N ALA A 70 -5.66 -1.39 9.83
CA ALA A 70 -6.05 -2.41 8.85
C ALA A 70 -5.36 -3.77 9.07
N THR A 71 -4.09 -3.76 9.52
CA THR A 71 -3.23 -4.95 9.55
C THR A 71 -2.48 -5.12 10.88
N ALA A 72 -2.01 -6.34 11.15
CA ALA A 72 -1.16 -6.65 12.30
C ALA A 72 0.16 -5.87 12.27
N GLN A 73 0.73 -5.64 11.09
CA GLN A 73 1.96 -4.86 10.90
C GLN A 73 1.75 -3.40 11.29
N GLN A 74 0.62 -2.80 10.89
CA GLN A 74 0.26 -1.45 11.31
C GLN A 74 0.05 -1.38 12.83
N ALA A 75 -0.65 -2.37 13.40
CA ALA A 75 -0.86 -2.45 14.85
C ALA A 75 0.49 -2.55 15.60
N GLN A 76 1.42 -3.38 15.12
CA GLN A 76 2.76 -3.51 15.69
C GLN A 76 3.53 -2.19 15.62
N SER A 77 3.47 -1.52 14.47
CA SER A 77 4.16 -0.24 14.27
C SER A 77 3.63 0.83 15.22
N VAL A 78 2.31 1.02 15.34
CA VAL A 78 1.77 2.07 16.21
C VAL A 78 1.91 1.75 17.70
N LEU A 79 1.97 0.47 18.07
CA LEU A 79 2.09 0.03 19.46
C LEU A 79 3.54 -0.03 19.94
N LEU A 80 4.47 -0.57 19.15
CA LEU A 80 5.81 -0.95 19.61
C LEU A 80 6.97 -0.47 18.71
N ASP A 81 6.87 -0.66 17.40
CA ASP A 81 8.07 -0.63 16.53
C ASP A 81 8.26 0.71 15.78
N GLY A 82 7.20 1.49 15.63
CA GLY A 82 7.19 2.73 14.86
C GLY A 82 7.78 3.93 15.59
N PRO A 83 7.86 5.09 14.92
CA PRO A 83 8.35 6.32 15.55
C PRO A 83 7.38 6.79 16.64
N SER A 84 7.90 7.03 17.85
CA SER A 84 7.11 7.43 19.03
C SER A 84 5.89 6.51 19.27
N PRO A 85 6.13 5.21 19.54
CA PRO A 85 5.07 4.22 19.63
C PRO A 85 4.24 4.40 20.90
N ALA A 86 3.02 3.88 20.90
CA ALA A 86 2.06 4.10 21.99
C ALA A 86 2.49 3.45 23.32
N VAL A 87 3.00 2.22 23.29
CA VAL A 87 3.22 1.43 24.52
C VAL A 87 4.13 2.11 25.54
N PRO A 88 5.29 2.70 25.17
CA PRO A 88 6.13 3.40 26.14
C PRO A 88 5.46 4.60 26.83
N ALA A 89 4.45 5.23 26.20
CA ALA A 89 3.77 6.41 26.71
C ALA A 89 2.45 6.12 27.47
N LEU A 90 1.96 4.89 27.42
CA LEU A 90 0.75 4.47 28.15
C LEU A 90 0.97 4.54 29.67
N PRO A 91 -0.01 5.05 30.45
CA PRO A 91 0.07 5.03 31.90
C PRO A 91 0.07 3.60 32.46
N GLN A 92 0.44 3.46 33.72
CA GLN A 92 0.46 2.15 34.39
C GLN A 92 -0.96 1.58 34.49
N GLY A 93 -1.14 0.32 34.12
CA GLY A 93 -2.44 -0.35 34.16
C GLY A 93 -3.43 0.10 33.08
N ALA A 94 -2.94 0.76 32.02
CA ALA A 94 -3.79 1.18 30.90
C ALA A 94 -4.45 -0.01 30.20
N VAL A 95 -5.63 0.22 29.62
CA VAL A 95 -6.37 -0.75 28.81
C VAL A 95 -6.17 -0.45 27.34
N VAL A 96 -5.75 -1.45 26.57
CA VAL A 96 -5.60 -1.34 25.11
C VAL A 96 -6.62 -2.27 24.45
N LEU A 97 -7.59 -1.69 23.74
CA LEU A 97 -8.58 -2.40 22.94
C LEU A 97 -8.05 -2.51 21.51
N LEU A 98 -7.58 -3.69 21.13
CA LEU A 98 -7.18 -3.97 19.76
C LEU A 98 -8.41 -4.42 18.96
N CYS A 99 -8.99 -3.50 18.20
CA CYS A 99 -10.24 -3.72 17.47
C CYS A 99 -10.04 -4.12 16.00
N SER A 100 -8.79 -4.32 15.59
CA SER A 100 -8.39 -4.65 14.23
C SER A 100 -8.60 -6.13 13.94
N THR A 101 -8.95 -6.49 12.69
CA THR A 101 -8.97 -7.91 12.29
C THR A 101 -7.55 -8.36 11.97
N VAL A 102 -6.97 -9.17 12.85
CA VAL A 102 -5.58 -9.63 12.84
C VAL A 102 -5.49 -11.13 13.19
N PRO A 103 -4.38 -11.83 12.90
CA PRO A 103 -4.17 -13.19 13.37
C PRO A 103 -4.16 -13.28 14.91
N SER A 104 -4.75 -14.34 15.47
CA SER A 104 -4.74 -14.55 16.92
C SER A 104 -3.33 -14.74 17.49
N GLU A 105 -2.44 -15.37 16.73
CA GLU A 105 -1.02 -15.52 17.07
C GLU A 105 -0.33 -14.17 17.26
N TYR A 106 -0.65 -13.17 16.43
CA TYR A 106 -0.09 -11.83 16.57
C TYR A 106 -0.49 -11.21 17.92
N VAL A 107 -1.76 -11.31 18.32
CA VAL A 107 -2.22 -10.72 19.59
C VAL A 107 -1.62 -11.44 20.80
N GLN A 108 -1.44 -12.76 20.71
CA GLN A 108 -0.76 -13.57 21.72
C GLN A 108 0.72 -13.19 21.83
N ALA A 109 1.41 -13.02 20.69
CA ALA A 109 2.79 -12.57 20.64
C ALA A 109 2.94 -11.14 21.20
N LEU A 110 2.02 -10.24 20.88
CA LEU A 110 1.97 -8.88 21.43
C LEU A 110 1.86 -8.92 22.96
N GLN A 111 0.98 -9.74 23.54
CA GLN A 111 0.88 -9.88 25.00
C GLN A 111 2.20 -10.37 25.62
N ALA A 112 2.86 -11.36 25.01
CA ALA A 112 4.16 -11.85 25.49
C ALA A 112 5.26 -10.78 25.37
N GLN A 113 5.26 -9.99 24.29
CA GLN A 113 6.18 -8.88 24.08
C GLN A 113 6.00 -7.81 25.15
N LEU A 114 4.76 -7.40 25.45
CA LEU A 114 4.45 -6.44 26.52
C LEU A 114 5.03 -6.89 27.87
N GLN A 115 4.89 -8.16 28.21
CA GLN A 115 5.52 -8.73 29.41
C GLN A 115 7.05 -8.65 29.36
N SER A 116 7.66 -9.00 28.22
CA SER A 116 9.12 -9.03 28.06
C SER A 116 9.78 -7.65 28.19
N ILE A 117 9.08 -6.58 27.84
CA ILE A 117 9.57 -5.19 27.94
C ILE A 117 9.18 -4.52 29.26
N GLY A 118 8.69 -5.28 30.25
CA GLY A 118 8.30 -4.76 31.55
C GLY A 118 6.98 -4.01 31.57
N ARG A 119 6.15 -4.15 30.53
CA ARG A 119 4.80 -3.57 30.41
C ARG A 119 3.69 -4.61 30.55
N GLY A 120 3.94 -5.65 31.36
CA GLY A 120 2.93 -6.66 31.71
C GLY A 120 1.74 -6.12 32.52
N ASP A 121 1.81 -4.85 32.95
CA ASP A 121 0.72 -4.11 33.58
C ASP A 121 -0.39 -3.68 32.60
N ILE A 122 -0.11 -3.63 31.29
CA ILE A 122 -1.10 -3.22 30.29
C ILE A 122 -2.16 -4.32 30.14
N LEU A 123 -3.42 -3.92 30.27
CA LEU A 123 -4.58 -4.78 30.11
C LEU A 123 -5.00 -4.78 28.63
N LEU A 124 -4.42 -5.70 27.87
CA LEU A 124 -4.77 -5.90 26.46
C LEU A 124 -6.13 -6.59 26.33
N VAL A 125 -6.98 -6.10 25.43
CA VAL A 125 -8.26 -6.68 25.06
C VAL A 125 -8.27 -6.92 23.55
N ASP A 126 -8.32 -8.18 23.14
CA ASP A 126 -8.50 -8.60 21.73
C ASP A 126 -9.97 -8.46 21.37
N SER A 127 -10.36 -7.36 20.72
CA SER A 127 -11.77 -6.98 20.50
C SER A 127 -12.11 -6.59 19.07
N PRO A 128 -11.80 -7.43 18.05
CA PRO A 128 -12.20 -7.15 16.67
C PRO A 128 -13.71 -6.93 16.54
N VAL A 129 -14.09 -6.17 15.51
CA VAL A 129 -15.47 -5.69 15.34
C VAL A 129 -16.10 -6.10 14.00
N SER A 130 -17.43 -6.04 13.92
CA SER A 130 -18.23 -6.22 12.71
C SER A 130 -19.42 -5.26 12.69
N GLY A 131 -19.84 -4.80 11.51
CA GLY A 131 -21.00 -3.91 11.35
C GLY A 131 -20.84 -2.76 10.35
N GLY A 132 -19.63 -2.49 9.87
CA GLY A 132 -19.37 -1.42 8.91
C GLY A 132 -19.40 -0.01 9.53
N ALA A 133 -19.03 0.99 8.73
CA ALA A 133 -18.84 2.37 9.19
C ALA A 133 -20.12 3.01 9.76
N ALA A 134 -21.29 2.62 9.24
CA ALA A 134 -22.58 3.11 9.73
C ALA A 134 -22.82 2.68 11.19
N ARG A 135 -22.75 1.37 11.48
CA ARG A 135 -22.92 0.85 12.84
C ARG A 135 -21.81 1.30 13.79
N ALA A 136 -20.61 1.56 13.27
CA ALA A 136 -19.54 2.20 14.03
C ALA A 136 -19.91 3.61 14.50
N ALA A 137 -20.50 4.42 13.61
CA ALA A 137 -20.95 5.78 13.93
C ALA A 137 -22.16 5.85 14.86
N ASP A 138 -22.93 4.75 14.93
CA ASP A 138 -24.10 4.60 15.81
C ASP A 138 -23.78 3.90 17.13
N GLY A 139 -22.56 3.37 17.30
CA GLY A 139 -22.18 2.59 18.49
C GLY A 139 -22.90 1.25 18.62
N THR A 140 -23.32 0.66 17.51
CA THR A 140 -24.11 -0.58 17.48
C THR A 140 -23.32 -1.74 16.88
N LEU A 141 -21.99 -1.74 17.01
CA LEU A 141 -21.15 -2.79 16.44
C LEU A 141 -21.40 -4.14 17.11
N SER A 142 -21.10 -5.21 16.37
CA SER A 142 -20.84 -6.50 16.98
C SER A 142 -19.37 -6.55 17.39
N ILE A 143 -19.06 -6.78 18.67
CA ILE A 143 -17.69 -6.81 19.20
C ILE A 143 -17.42 -8.21 19.76
N MET A 144 -16.28 -8.79 19.39
CA MET A 144 -15.84 -10.12 19.84
C MET A 144 -14.63 -9.95 20.74
N ALA A 145 -14.84 -9.87 22.06
CA ALA A 145 -13.79 -9.54 23.03
C ALA A 145 -13.26 -10.78 23.76
N GLY A 146 -11.97 -11.07 23.60
CA GLY A 146 -11.22 -12.06 24.37
C GLY A 146 -10.10 -11.41 25.18
N ALA A 147 -10.07 -11.60 26.49
CA ALA A 147 -9.02 -11.08 27.37
C ALA A 147 -9.04 -11.81 28.73
N SER A 148 -8.23 -11.36 29.70
CA SER A 148 -8.42 -11.74 31.10
C SER A 148 -9.70 -11.14 31.68
N ASP A 149 -10.27 -11.75 32.72
CA ASP A 149 -11.47 -11.23 33.40
C ASP A 149 -11.26 -9.79 33.92
N GLU A 150 -10.06 -9.49 34.43
CA GLU A 150 -9.67 -8.15 34.87
C GLU A 150 -9.72 -7.13 33.73
N ALA A 151 -9.16 -7.47 32.57
CA ALA A 151 -9.15 -6.59 31.41
C ALA A 151 -10.58 -6.38 30.86
N ILE A 152 -11.38 -7.44 30.78
CA ILE A 152 -12.79 -7.35 30.37
C ILE A 152 -13.58 -6.47 31.32
N GLU A 153 -13.43 -6.66 32.64
CA GLU A 153 -14.20 -5.89 33.61
C GLU A 153 -13.86 -4.40 33.55
N LYS A 154 -12.57 -4.06 33.43
CA LYS A 154 -12.14 -2.66 33.28
C LYS A 154 -12.58 -2.05 31.95
N ALA A 155 -12.61 -2.83 30.86
CA ALA A 155 -13.02 -2.38 29.53
C ALA A 155 -14.54 -2.39 29.31
N ARG A 156 -15.33 -3.02 30.19
CA ARG A 156 -16.74 -3.37 29.96
C ARG A 156 -17.59 -2.18 29.55
N SER A 157 -17.43 -1.04 30.22
CA SER A 157 -18.21 0.17 29.94
C SER A 157 -17.92 0.73 28.55
N LEU A 158 -16.65 0.77 28.14
CA LEU A 158 -16.24 1.27 26.83
C LEU A 158 -16.61 0.29 25.70
N LEU A 159 -16.47 -1.02 25.94
CA LEU A 159 -16.95 -2.04 25.01
C LEU A 159 -18.46 -1.93 24.79
N ALA A 160 -19.24 -1.79 25.87
CA ALA A 160 -20.68 -1.63 25.79
C ALA A 160 -21.11 -0.35 25.07
N GLU A 161 -20.37 0.75 25.24
CA GLU A 161 -20.63 2.03 24.54
C GLU A 161 -20.48 1.92 23.01
N LEU A 162 -19.59 1.04 22.55
CA LEU A 162 -19.27 0.86 21.13
C LEU A 162 -20.07 -0.27 20.47
N SER A 163 -20.86 -1.02 21.25
CA SER A 163 -21.55 -2.23 20.80
C SER A 163 -23.05 -2.15 20.98
N ASP A 164 -23.78 -2.87 20.11
CA ASP A 164 -25.15 -3.24 20.42
C ASP A 164 -25.13 -4.18 21.65
N PRO A 165 -25.97 -3.95 22.69
CA PRO A 165 -25.97 -4.77 23.91
C PRO A 165 -26.16 -6.27 23.67
N ALA A 166 -26.91 -6.66 22.64
CA ALA A 166 -27.10 -8.06 22.27
C ALA A 166 -25.94 -8.63 21.44
N LYS A 167 -24.99 -7.80 21.02
CA LYS A 167 -23.89 -8.15 20.12
C LYS A 167 -22.50 -7.86 20.69
N LEU A 168 -22.42 -7.70 22.02
CA LEU A 168 -21.16 -7.75 22.76
C LEU A 168 -20.87 -9.20 23.15
N TYR A 169 -19.99 -9.86 22.40
CA TYR A 169 -19.61 -11.24 22.62
C TYR A 169 -18.33 -11.29 23.44
N ILE A 170 -18.42 -11.72 24.70
CA ILE A 170 -17.25 -12.07 25.51
C ILE A 170 -16.85 -13.51 25.16
N VAL A 171 -15.71 -13.65 24.49
CA VAL A 171 -15.25 -14.93 23.93
C VAL A 171 -14.31 -15.60 24.92
N GLN A 172 -14.69 -16.79 25.35
CA GLN A 172 -13.88 -17.59 26.28
C GLN A 172 -12.59 -18.06 25.59
N GLY A 173 -11.50 -18.13 26.35
CA GLY A 173 -10.18 -18.55 25.84
C GLY A 173 -9.07 -17.49 25.93
N GLY A 174 -9.39 -16.29 26.43
CA GLY A 174 -8.41 -15.23 26.65
C GLY A 174 -7.96 -14.52 25.36
N ILE A 175 -6.71 -14.03 25.35
CA ILE A 175 -6.14 -13.33 24.19
C ILE A 175 -6.06 -14.25 22.96
N GLY A 176 -6.53 -13.75 21.82
CA GLY A 176 -6.61 -14.46 20.56
C GLY A 176 -7.98 -15.10 20.30
N ALA A 177 -8.83 -15.26 21.34
CA ALA A 177 -10.16 -15.83 21.18
C ALA A 177 -11.10 -14.90 20.38
N GLY A 178 -11.04 -13.59 20.61
CA GLY A 178 -11.79 -12.59 19.85
C GLY A 178 -11.39 -12.59 18.37
N SER A 179 -10.09 -12.58 18.10
CA SER A 179 -9.49 -12.71 16.76
C SER A 179 -9.90 -13.99 16.06
N ASN A 180 -9.89 -15.14 16.74
CA ASN A 180 -10.37 -16.42 16.18
C ASN A 180 -11.86 -16.37 15.85
N MET A 181 -12.69 -15.80 16.73
CA MET A 181 -14.13 -15.66 16.47
C MET A 181 -14.40 -14.78 15.26
N LYS A 182 -13.68 -13.65 15.15
CA LYS A 182 -13.76 -12.78 13.97
C LYS A 182 -13.31 -13.49 12.69
N MET A 183 -12.19 -14.22 12.74
CA MET A 183 -11.67 -14.95 11.59
C MET A 183 -12.69 -15.98 11.08
N VAL A 184 -13.31 -16.75 11.97
CA VAL A 184 -14.35 -17.72 11.61
C VAL A 184 -15.56 -17.04 10.99
N HIS A 185 -16.00 -15.89 11.53
CA HIS A 185 -17.03 -15.06 10.92
C HIS A 185 -16.64 -14.60 9.52
N GLN A 186 -15.36 -14.26 9.29
CA GLN A 186 -14.88 -13.86 7.97
C GLN A 186 -14.85 -15.01 6.93
N VAL A 187 -14.93 -16.29 7.31
CA VAL A 187 -15.10 -17.41 6.37
C VAL A 187 -16.38 -17.23 5.56
N LEU A 188 -17.50 -16.97 6.24
CA LEU A 188 -18.79 -16.74 5.58
C LEU A 188 -18.73 -15.49 4.72
N ALA A 189 -18.15 -14.41 5.25
CA ALA A 189 -17.96 -13.17 4.50
C ALA A 189 -17.20 -13.39 3.19
N ALA A 190 -16.05 -14.06 3.25
CA ALA A 190 -15.19 -14.34 2.11
C ALA A 190 -15.90 -15.19 1.06
N ASN A 191 -16.62 -16.23 1.45
CA ASN A 191 -17.30 -17.07 0.47
C ASN A 191 -18.54 -16.38 -0.12
N GLN A 192 -19.32 -15.65 0.69
CA GLN A 192 -20.57 -15.03 0.25
C GLN A 192 -20.36 -13.76 -0.60
N ILE A 193 -19.28 -13.00 -0.36
CA ILE A 193 -18.91 -11.86 -1.24
C ILE A 193 -18.63 -12.37 -2.65
N LEU A 194 -17.77 -13.38 -2.77
CA LEU A 194 -17.43 -13.93 -4.08
C LEU A 194 -18.61 -14.67 -4.72
N SER A 195 -19.45 -15.36 -3.93
CA SER A 195 -20.63 -16.02 -4.46
C SER A 195 -21.62 -15.04 -5.10
N ALA A 196 -21.73 -13.81 -4.60
CA ALA A 196 -22.56 -12.79 -5.23
C ALA A 196 -22.10 -12.45 -6.64
N SER A 197 -20.79 -12.31 -6.82
CA SER A 197 -20.18 -12.06 -8.13
C SER A 197 -20.27 -13.27 -9.06
N GLU A 198 -20.02 -14.48 -8.55
CA GLU A 198 -20.06 -15.72 -9.32
C GLU A 198 -21.49 -16.04 -9.79
N VAL A 199 -22.48 -15.90 -8.91
CA VAL A 199 -23.88 -16.22 -9.19
C VAL A 199 -24.49 -15.23 -10.19
N LEU A 200 -24.24 -13.93 -10.04
CA LEU A 200 -24.70 -12.95 -11.03
C LEU A 200 -23.91 -13.01 -12.34
N GLY A 201 -22.61 -13.29 -12.28
CA GLY A 201 -21.81 -13.58 -13.46
C GLY A 201 -22.34 -14.78 -14.23
N PHE A 202 -22.77 -15.83 -13.54
CA PHE A 202 -23.42 -16.98 -14.15
C PHE A 202 -24.78 -16.63 -14.75
N ALA A 203 -25.59 -15.81 -14.07
CA ALA A 203 -26.87 -15.32 -14.59
C ALA A 203 -26.68 -14.51 -15.90
N ASP A 204 -25.69 -13.61 -15.95
CA ASP A 204 -25.34 -12.86 -17.18
C ASP A 204 -24.98 -13.81 -18.33
N ARG A 205 -24.21 -14.86 -18.05
CA ARG A 205 -23.80 -15.87 -19.04
C ARG A 205 -24.96 -16.74 -19.52
N LEU A 206 -25.98 -16.95 -18.70
CA LEU A 206 -27.24 -17.60 -19.09
C LEU A 206 -28.16 -16.66 -19.90
N GLY A 207 -27.81 -15.38 -20.02
CA GLY A 207 -28.63 -14.35 -20.66
C GLY A 207 -29.86 -13.96 -19.82
N VAL A 208 -29.77 -14.11 -18.49
CA VAL A 208 -30.80 -13.66 -17.56
C VAL A 208 -30.51 -12.22 -17.16
N ASP A 209 -31.56 -11.39 -17.11
CA ASP A 209 -31.47 -10.04 -16.58
C ASP A 209 -30.97 -10.06 -15.11
N LEU A 210 -29.96 -9.24 -14.81
CA LEU A 210 -29.31 -9.27 -13.51
C LEU A 210 -30.22 -8.81 -12.37
N VAL A 211 -31.19 -7.92 -12.64
CA VAL A 211 -32.16 -7.47 -11.63
C VAL A 211 -33.14 -8.61 -11.32
N LYS A 212 -33.60 -9.34 -12.34
CA LYS A 212 -34.42 -10.55 -12.11
C LYS A 212 -33.66 -11.64 -11.35
N ALA A 213 -32.40 -11.88 -11.71
CA ALA A 213 -31.56 -12.85 -11.00
C ALA A 213 -31.32 -12.46 -9.54
N GLN A 214 -31.05 -11.18 -9.28
CA GLN A 214 -30.96 -10.63 -7.92
C GLN A 214 -32.26 -10.87 -7.16
N GLN A 215 -33.41 -10.50 -7.73
CA GLN A 215 -34.71 -10.65 -7.08
C GLN A 215 -35.00 -12.11 -6.73
N ALA A 216 -34.74 -13.05 -7.64
CA ALA A 216 -34.95 -14.48 -7.42
C ALA A 216 -34.11 -15.04 -6.25
N VAL A 217 -32.87 -14.59 -6.11
CA VAL A 217 -32.01 -14.96 -4.96
C VAL A 217 -32.54 -14.33 -3.67
N LEU A 218 -32.90 -13.04 -3.68
CA LEU A 218 -33.38 -12.32 -2.50
C LEU A 218 -34.72 -12.86 -1.95
N THR A 219 -35.61 -13.35 -2.79
CA THR A 219 -36.93 -13.87 -2.38
C THR A 219 -36.96 -15.37 -2.09
N SER A 220 -35.82 -16.06 -2.23
CA SER A 220 -35.74 -17.51 -2.02
C SER A 220 -34.88 -17.87 -0.80
N ASP A 221 -34.82 -19.16 -0.49
CA ASP A 221 -33.91 -19.70 0.53
C ASP A 221 -32.41 -19.55 0.17
N ALA A 222 -32.08 -19.00 -1.00
CA ALA A 222 -30.72 -18.62 -1.39
C ALA A 222 -30.27 -17.26 -0.82
N TRP A 223 -31.15 -16.54 -0.11
CA TRP A 223 -30.83 -15.25 0.50
C TRP A 223 -29.63 -15.34 1.45
N ASN A 224 -28.76 -14.34 1.35
CA ASN A 224 -27.69 -14.08 2.30
C ASN A 224 -27.36 -12.58 2.37
N TRP A 225 -26.81 -12.17 3.51
CA TRP A 225 -26.55 -10.78 3.84
C TRP A 225 -25.54 -10.11 2.88
N MET A 226 -24.47 -10.83 2.50
CA MET A 226 -23.47 -10.25 1.60
C MET A 226 -24.04 -9.96 0.21
N PHE A 227 -24.84 -10.89 -0.34
CA PHE A 227 -25.50 -10.71 -1.63
C PHE A 227 -26.40 -9.47 -1.64
N GLU A 228 -27.30 -9.36 -0.66
CA GLU A 228 -28.20 -8.20 -0.54
C GLU A 228 -27.42 -6.88 -0.46
N HIS A 229 -26.32 -6.86 0.29
CA HIS A 229 -25.53 -5.65 0.45
C HIS A 229 -24.61 -5.32 -0.74
N ARG A 230 -24.17 -6.28 -1.57
CA ARG A 230 -23.23 -6.03 -2.69
C ARG A 230 -23.94 -5.72 -3.99
N THR A 231 -25.05 -6.40 -4.22
CA THR A 231 -25.76 -6.30 -5.49
C THR A 231 -26.19 -4.87 -5.86
N PRO A 232 -26.59 -3.97 -4.95
CA PRO A 232 -26.83 -2.57 -5.29
C PRO A 232 -25.61 -1.88 -5.90
N ARG A 233 -24.39 -2.17 -5.39
CA ARG A 233 -23.15 -1.56 -5.88
C ARG A 233 -22.72 -2.10 -7.24
N ILE A 234 -23.11 -3.32 -7.59
CA ILE A 234 -22.92 -3.85 -8.95
C ILE A 234 -23.63 -2.97 -9.99
N PHE A 235 -24.82 -2.46 -9.65
CA PHE A 235 -25.62 -1.62 -10.55
C PHE A 235 -25.22 -0.14 -10.57
N THR A 236 -24.39 0.31 -9.62
CA THR A 236 -23.90 1.69 -9.53
C THR A 236 -22.43 1.83 -9.91
N GLN A 237 -21.93 0.94 -10.78
CA GLN A 237 -20.53 0.90 -11.19
C GLN A 237 -19.56 0.83 -9.99
N PHE A 238 -19.94 0.03 -9.00
CA PHE A 238 -19.15 -0.26 -7.80
C PHE A 238 -18.97 0.93 -6.85
N GLN A 239 -19.85 1.93 -6.93
CA GLN A 239 -19.81 3.14 -6.09
C GLN A 239 -20.99 3.24 -5.10
N PRO A 240 -20.79 3.83 -3.91
CA PRO A 240 -19.50 4.20 -3.33
C PRO A 240 -18.70 2.94 -2.94
N VAL A 241 -17.36 3.04 -2.90
CA VAL A 241 -16.52 1.97 -2.36
C VAL A 241 -16.81 1.80 -0.87
N ALA A 242 -17.50 0.72 -0.53
CA ALA A 242 -17.88 0.39 0.84
C ALA A 242 -16.86 -0.56 1.50
N SER A 243 -16.26 -1.45 0.70
CA SER A 243 -15.25 -2.40 1.14
C SER A 243 -14.34 -2.76 -0.02
N ALA A 244 -13.04 -2.43 0.07
CA ALA A 244 -12.10 -2.71 -1.01
C ALA A 244 -11.74 -4.20 -1.11
N VAL A 245 -11.47 -4.72 -2.32
CA VAL A 245 -11.08 -6.13 -2.54
C VAL A 245 -9.87 -6.53 -1.69
N GLN A 246 -8.89 -5.63 -1.51
CA GLN A 246 -7.71 -5.90 -0.68
C GLN A 246 -8.04 -6.24 0.79
N ILE A 247 -9.18 -5.75 1.32
CA ILE A 247 -9.61 -6.04 2.69
C ILE A 247 -9.99 -7.51 2.82
N ILE A 248 -10.78 -8.04 1.88
CA ILE A 248 -11.18 -9.44 1.93
C ILE A 248 -10.02 -10.38 1.60
N VAL A 249 -9.07 -9.97 0.74
CA VAL A 249 -7.81 -10.71 0.50
C VAL A 249 -7.03 -10.90 1.79
N LYS A 250 -6.84 -9.81 2.55
CA LYS A 250 -6.16 -9.84 3.85
C LYS A 250 -6.86 -10.79 4.81
N ASP A 251 -8.19 -10.72 4.92
CA ASP A 251 -8.96 -11.60 5.81
C ASP A 251 -8.88 -13.07 5.38
N THR A 252 -8.95 -13.38 4.08
CA THR A 252 -8.75 -14.75 3.59
C THR A 252 -7.34 -15.27 3.88
N GLY A 253 -6.32 -14.40 3.81
CA GLY A 253 -4.95 -14.76 4.21
C GLY A 253 -4.84 -15.18 5.68
N ILE A 254 -5.57 -14.50 6.57
CA ILE A 254 -5.63 -14.88 8.00
C ILE A 254 -6.29 -16.26 8.15
N ILE A 255 -7.43 -16.48 7.48
CA ILE A 255 -8.16 -17.75 7.54
C ILE A 255 -7.31 -18.92 7.03
N THR A 256 -6.68 -18.80 5.86
CA THR A 256 -5.91 -19.90 5.28
C THR A 256 -4.62 -20.15 6.05
N ALA A 257 -3.98 -19.11 6.60
CA ALA A 257 -2.82 -19.27 7.49
C ALA A 257 -3.19 -20.03 8.76
N GLU A 258 -4.29 -19.68 9.41
CA GLU A 258 -4.75 -20.38 10.62
C GLU A 258 -5.21 -21.81 10.32
N GLY A 259 -5.86 -22.06 9.19
CA GLY A 259 -6.18 -23.41 8.73
C GLY A 259 -4.93 -24.29 8.62
N ARG A 260 -3.87 -23.78 7.97
CA ARG A 260 -2.58 -24.49 7.89
C ARG A 260 -1.96 -24.72 9.28
N ARG A 261 -2.02 -23.73 10.16
CA ARG A 261 -1.44 -23.80 11.52
C ARG A 261 -2.16 -24.79 12.42
N SER A 262 -3.49 -24.79 12.38
CA SER A 262 -4.36 -25.69 13.14
C SER A 262 -4.46 -27.10 12.53
N GLY A 263 -3.93 -27.30 11.31
CA GLY A 263 -4.08 -28.54 10.56
C GLY A 263 -5.50 -28.79 10.08
N PHE A 264 -6.31 -27.74 9.94
CA PHE A 264 -7.69 -27.79 9.46
C PHE A 264 -7.80 -27.24 8.03
N PRO A 265 -8.28 -28.02 7.05
CA PRO A 265 -8.43 -27.54 5.67
C PRO A 265 -9.61 -26.58 5.54
N THR A 266 -9.40 -25.45 4.86
CA THR A 266 -10.45 -24.46 4.50
C THR A 266 -10.62 -24.37 2.98
N PRO A 267 -11.07 -25.44 2.31
CA PRO A 267 -11.10 -25.52 0.84
C PRO A 267 -11.97 -24.48 0.14
N MET A 268 -13.13 -24.10 0.69
CA MET A 268 -13.97 -23.04 0.12
C MET A 268 -13.23 -21.71 0.18
N THR A 269 -12.74 -21.34 1.35
CA THR A 269 -12.02 -20.07 1.54
C THR A 269 -10.70 -20.05 0.76
N SER A 270 -10.00 -21.19 0.66
CA SER A 270 -8.77 -21.30 -0.13
C SER A 270 -9.04 -21.08 -1.62
N ALA A 271 -10.16 -21.57 -2.15
CA ALA A 271 -10.55 -21.27 -3.53
C ALA A 271 -10.93 -19.79 -3.68
N ALA A 272 -11.68 -19.23 -2.73
CA ALA A 272 -12.01 -17.80 -2.74
C ALA A 272 -10.76 -16.91 -2.77
N GLU A 273 -9.77 -17.21 -1.91
CA GLU A 273 -8.48 -16.52 -1.83
C GLU A 273 -7.77 -16.44 -3.19
N GLN A 274 -7.72 -17.56 -3.93
CA GLN A 274 -7.08 -17.58 -5.26
C GLN A 274 -7.83 -16.72 -6.29
N VAL A 275 -9.16 -16.68 -6.22
CA VAL A 275 -9.95 -15.81 -7.10
C VAL A 275 -9.76 -14.34 -6.72
N TYR A 276 -9.68 -14.03 -5.42
CA TYR A 276 -9.34 -12.68 -4.97
C TYR A 276 -7.94 -12.26 -5.43
N PHE A 277 -6.93 -13.14 -5.36
CA PHE A 277 -5.61 -12.86 -5.93
C PHE A 277 -5.64 -12.60 -7.43
N THR A 278 -6.50 -13.31 -8.16
CA THR A 278 -6.71 -13.05 -9.60
C THR A 278 -7.25 -11.63 -9.82
N ALA A 279 -8.15 -11.14 -8.97
CA ALA A 279 -8.64 -9.77 -9.02
C ALA A 279 -7.55 -8.73 -8.71
N ILE A 280 -6.70 -9.00 -7.71
CA ILE A 280 -5.53 -8.15 -7.42
C ILE A 280 -4.61 -8.06 -8.64
N GLY A 281 -4.32 -9.18 -9.29
CA GLY A 281 -3.51 -9.22 -10.52
C GLY A 281 -4.12 -8.45 -11.71
N ARG A 282 -5.42 -8.14 -11.65
CA ARG A 282 -6.12 -7.28 -12.63
C ARG A 282 -6.23 -5.81 -12.20
N GLY A 283 -5.62 -5.43 -11.08
CA GLY A 283 -5.65 -4.05 -10.57
C GLY A 283 -6.91 -3.69 -9.78
N TYR A 284 -7.74 -4.65 -9.37
CA TYR A 284 -9.01 -4.36 -8.68
C TYR A 284 -8.84 -4.19 -7.15
N ALA A 285 -7.61 -4.02 -6.65
CA ALA A 285 -7.30 -4.06 -5.22
C ALA A 285 -8.08 -3.00 -4.40
N THR A 286 -8.17 -1.79 -4.94
CA THR A 286 -8.82 -0.63 -4.32
C THR A 286 -10.30 -0.52 -4.66
N ASP A 287 -10.78 -1.30 -5.64
CA ASP A 287 -12.16 -1.29 -6.08
C ASP A 287 -13.05 -1.96 -5.02
N ASP A 288 -14.33 -1.63 -5.04
CA ASP A 288 -15.30 -2.29 -4.15
C ASP A 288 -15.34 -3.80 -4.40
N ASP A 289 -15.56 -4.58 -3.34
CA ASP A 289 -15.62 -6.03 -3.38
C ASP A 289 -16.75 -6.57 -4.28
N SER A 290 -17.77 -5.75 -4.58
CA SER A 290 -18.79 -6.05 -5.60
C SER A 290 -18.27 -6.06 -7.04
N SER A 291 -17.12 -5.44 -7.31
CA SER A 291 -16.54 -5.31 -8.65
C SER A 291 -15.98 -6.61 -9.22
N LEU A 292 -15.89 -7.66 -8.38
CA LEU A 292 -15.42 -8.99 -8.75
C LEU A 292 -16.32 -9.68 -9.79
N ILE A 293 -17.55 -9.22 -9.99
CA ILE A 293 -18.42 -9.69 -11.08
C ILE A 293 -17.73 -9.58 -12.45
N ARG A 294 -16.83 -8.60 -12.62
CA ARG A 294 -16.00 -8.42 -13.83
C ARG A 294 -15.18 -9.66 -14.18
N LEU A 295 -14.79 -10.49 -13.21
CA LEU A 295 -14.09 -11.75 -13.47
C LEU A 295 -14.91 -12.75 -14.30
N TYR A 296 -16.24 -12.63 -14.26
CA TYR A 296 -17.17 -13.51 -14.93
C TYR A 296 -17.80 -12.88 -16.19
N THR A 297 -18.02 -11.56 -16.18
CA THR A 297 -18.71 -10.86 -17.27
C THR A 297 -17.77 -10.31 -18.34
N GLU A 298 -16.56 -9.89 -17.99
CA GLU A 298 -15.62 -9.33 -18.98
C GLU A 298 -15.10 -10.39 -19.94
N GLY A 299 -14.97 -10.00 -21.22
CA GLY A 299 -14.47 -10.88 -22.27
C GLY A 299 -15.47 -11.94 -22.75
N LYS A 300 -16.74 -11.92 -22.30
CA LYS A 300 -17.78 -12.86 -22.76
C LYS A 300 -17.98 -12.83 -24.27
N GLU A 301 -17.82 -11.66 -24.90
CA GLU A 301 -17.88 -11.43 -26.35
C GLU A 301 -16.91 -12.35 -27.13
N LYS A 302 -15.79 -12.74 -26.50
CA LYS A 302 -14.74 -13.57 -27.12
C LYS A 302 -15.08 -15.07 -27.12
N ALA A 303 -16.13 -15.50 -26.40
CA ALA A 303 -16.45 -16.91 -26.19
C ALA A 303 -17.32 -17.55 -27.31
N GLY A 304 -17.83 -16.73 -28.25
CA GLY A 304 -18.77 -17.16 -29.28
C GLY A 304 -20.16 -17.51 -28.73
N ALA A 305 -21.10 -17.88 -29.60
CA ALA A 305 -22.43 -18.32 -29.16
C ALA A 305 -22.35 -19.71 -28.52
N LEU A 306 -22.56 -19.77 -27.21
CA LEU A 306 -22.60 -21.02 -26.44
C LEU A 306 -24.06 -21.34 -26.09
N HIS A 307 -24.49 -22.59 -26.24
CA HIS A 307 -25.88 -23.01 -26.02
C HIS A 307 -25.96 -23.87 -24.78
N GLY A 308 -26.74 -23.40 -23.80
CA GLY A 308 -27.11 -24.15 -22.59
C GLY A 308 -28.25 -25.13 -22.84
N THR A 309 -28.56 -25.94 -21.84
CA THR A 309 -29.72 -26.85 -21.80
C THR A 309 -30.97 -26.20 -21.21
N ALA A 310 -30.82 -25.13 -20.42
CA ALA A 310 -31.95 -24.41 -19.84
C ALA A 310 -32.57 -23.43 -20.86
N GLU A 311 -33.74 -23.80 -21.40
CA GLU A 311 -34.42 -23.00 -22.43
C GLU A 311 -35.29 -21.87 -21.85
N SER A 312 -35.97 -22.09 -20.73
CA SER A 312 -36.85 -21.08 -20.11
C SER A 312 -36.12 -20.19 -19.09
N GLU A 313 -36.63 -18.98 -18.86
CA GLU A 313 -36.09 -18.06 -17.87
C GLU A 313 -36.19 -18.65 -16.44
N GLU A 314 -37.29 -19.35 -16.14
CA GLU A 314 -37.52 -20.01 -14.85
C GLU A 314 -36.50 -21.12 -14.60
N ALA A 315 -36.17 -21.92 -15.63
CA ALA A 315 -35.16 -22.95 -15.53
C ALA A 315 -33.77 -22.35 -15.26
N LYS A 316 -33.42 -21.24 -15.94
CA LYS A 316 -32.16 -20.53 -15.71
C LYS A 316 -32.09 -19.94 -14.31
N LEU A 317 -33.16 -19.31 -13.82
CA LEU A 317 -33.24 -18.78 -12.46
C LEU A 317 -33.12 -19.89 -11.41
N ALA A 318 -33.69 -21.07 -11.65
CA ALA A 318 -33.53 -22.22 -10.76
C ALA A 318 -32.07 -22.67 -10.64
N LEU A 319 -31.28 -22.63 -11.73
CA LEU A 319 -29.85 -22.93 -11.69
C LEU A 319 -29.07 -21.89 -10.88
N VAL A 320 -29.37 -20.60 -11.05
CA VAL A 320 -28.76 -19.49 -10.28
C VAL A 320 -29.02 -19.67 -8.78
N VAL A 321 -30.27 -19.98 -8.40
CA VAL A 321 -30.66 -20.25 -7.00
C VAL A 321 -29.98 -21.52 -6.47
N GLY A 322 -29.95 -22.60 -7.28
CA GLY A 322 -29.30 -23.86 -6.92
C GLY A 322 -27.80 -23.70 -6.64
N LEU A 323 -27.10 -22.95 -7.49
CA LEU A 323 -25.69 -22.60 -7.31
C LEU A 323 -25.46 -21.89 -5.97
N MET A 324 -26.23 -20.83 -5.69
CA MET A 324 -26.10 -20.06 -4.46
C MET A 324 -26.33 -20.94 -3.22
N LYS A 325 -27.42 -21.72 -3.17
CA LYS A 325 -27.73 -22.59 -2.02
C LYS A 325 -26.61 -23.59 -1.74
N GLY A 326 -26.03 -24.18 -2.78
CA GLY A 326 -24.92 -25.12 -2.67
C GLY A 326 -23.66 -24.49 -2.07
N ILE A 327 -23.28 -23.30 -2.54
CA ILE A 327 -22.13 -22.54 -2.01
C ILE A 327 -22.38 -22.17 -0.54
N LEU A 328 -23.59 -21.69 -0.20
CA LEU A 328 -23.94 -21.32 1.17
C LEU A 328 -23.87 -22.50 2.14
N LEU A 329 -24.34 -23.69 1.72
CA LEU A 329 -24.27 -24.91 2.53
C LEU A 329 -22.82 -25.30 2.82
N ALA A 330 -21.98 -25.37 1.79
CA ALA A 330 -20.57 -25.72 1.95
C ALA A 330 -19.82 -24.70 2.82
N SER A 331 -20.10 -23.40 2.64
CA SER A 331 -19.51 -22.32 3.43
C SER A 331 -19.93 -22.37 4.91
N ALA A 332 -21.21 -22.64 5.19
CA ALA A 332 -21.71 -22.80 6.56
C ALA A 332 -21.06 -24.00 7.27
N ALA A 333 -20.94 -25.13 6.57
CA ALA A 333 -20.27 -26.32 7.08
C ALA A 333 -18.77 -26.07 7.37
N GLU A 334 -18.04 -25.45 6.43
CA GLU A 334 -16.63 -25.08 6.63
C GLU A 334 -16.45 -24.13 7.83
N SER A 335 -17.27 -23.08 7.93
CA SER A 335 -17.17 -22.09 9.01
C SER A 335 -17.40 -22.72 10.39
N LEU A 336 -18.49 -23.48 10.58
CA LEU A 336 -18.81 -24.10 11.87
C LEU A 336 -17.83 -25.22 12.24
N ALA A 337 -17.38 -26.02 11.26
CA ALA A 337 -16.38 -27.04 11.50
C ALA A 337 -15.01 -26.42 11.85
N PHE A 338 -14.64 -25.32 11.20
CA PHE A 338 -13.41 -24.60 11.53
C PHE A 338 -13.49 -23.97 12.93
N ALA A 339 -14.63 -23.37 13.27
CA ALA A 339 -14.92 -22.87 14.61
C ALA A 339 -14.71 -23.92 15.71
N HIS A 340 -15.19 -25.15 15.44
CA HIS A 340 -15.01 -26.28 16.33
C HIS A 340 -13.53 -26.65 16.48
N ALA A 341 -12.79 -26.69 15.37
CA ALA A 341 -11.36 -27.00 15.36
C ALA A 341 -10.53 -25.99 16.16
N VAL A 342 -10.89 -24.70 16.11
CA VAL A 342 -10.26 -23.64 16.91
C VAL A 342 -10.87 -23.44 18.30
N LYS A 343 -11.73 -24.37 18.74
CA LYS A 343 -12.29 -24.47 20.10
C LYS A 343 -13.17 -23.28 20.52
N LEU A 344 -13.91 -22.70 19.58
CA LEU A 344 -14.91 -21.66 19.89
C LEU A 344 -16.23 -22.29 20.33
N ASP A 345 -17.03 -21.53 21.08
CA ASP A 345 -18.43 -21.89 21.34
C ASP A 345 -19.24 -21.73 20.06
N LEU A 346 -19.65 -22.86 19.49
CA LEU A 346 -20.40 -22.90 18.24
C LEU A 346 -21.75 -22.18 18.31
N ASN A 347 -22.41 -22.11 19.46
CA ASN A 347 -23.68 -21.39 19.59
C ASN A 347 -23.45 -19.87 19.53
N GLN A 348 -22.38 -19.40 20.17
CA GLN A 348 -21.99 -17.99 20.11
C GLN A 348 -21.55 -17.59 18.70
N VAL A 349 -20.79 -18.46 18.01
CA VAL A 349 -20.39 -18.27 16.61
C VAL A 349 -21.63 -18.23 15.70
N TYR A 350 -22.55 -19.18 15.88
CA TYR A 350 -23.81 -19.22 15.15
C TYR A 350 -24.61 -17.93 15.32
N ASP A 351 -24.83 -17.50 16.56
CA ASP A 351 -25.56 -16.28 16.88
C ASP A 351 -24.92 -15.03 16.23
N LEU A 352 -23.60 -14.89 16.32
CA LEU A 352 -22.87 -13.83 15.64
C LEU A 352 -23.12 -13.87 14.13
N CYS A 353 -22.98 -15.06 13.52
CA CYS A 353 -23.03 -15.20 12.07
C CYS A 353 -24.43 -14.89 11.52
N ILE A 354 -25.51 -15.35 12.16
CA ILE A 354 -26.88 -15.08 11.69
C ILE A 354 -27.28 -13.60 11.86
N ASN A 355 -26.70 -12.90 12.84
CA ASN A 355 -27.05 -11.51 13.18
C ASN A 355 -26.06 -10.45 12.64
N ALA A 356 -25.12 -10.87 11.78
CA ALA A 356 -24.08 -10.02 11.19
C ALA A 356 -23.75 -10.41 9.74
N ALA A 357 -22.54 -10.06 9.27
CA ALA A 357 -22.08 -10.25 7.90
C ALA A 357 -21.68 -11.71 7.58
N GLY A 358 -22.51 -12.66 8.01
CA GLY A 358 -22.49 -14.07 7.61
C GLY A 358 -23.89 -14.67 7.46
N GLY A 359 -24.94 -13.87 7.71
CA GLY A 359 -26.32 -14.36 7.77
C GLY A 359 -26.80 -14.90 6.45
N SER A 360 -27.45 -16.07 6.48
CA SER A 360 -28.10 -16.67 5.32
C SER A 360 -29.24 -17.57 5.76
N LYS A 361 -30.23 -17.76 4.88
CA LYS A 361 -31.35 -18.67 5.16
C LYS A 361 -30.89 -20.12 5.29
N VAL A 362 -29.86 -20.51 4.55
CA VAL A 362 -29.24 -21.83 4.66
C VAL A 362 -28.60 -22.03 6.04
N LEU A 363 -27.84 -21.06 6.55
CA LEU A 363 -27.24 -21.14 7.89
C LEU A 363 -28.31 -21.15 9.00
N GLU A 364 -29.34 -20.30 8.89
CA GLU A 364 -30.44 -20.25 9.86
C GLU A 364 -31.17 -21.61 9.96
N LYS A 365 -31.45 -22.26 8.83
CA LYS A 365 -32.16 -23.54 8.79
C LYS A 365 -31.29 -24.75 9.17
N LEU A 366 -30.04 -24.79 8.70
CA LEU A 366 -29.19 -25.99 8.82
C LEU A 366 -28.08 -25.87 9.89
N GLY A 367 -27.74 -24.66 10.32
CA GLY A 367 -26.70 -24.40 11.33
C GLY A 367 -26.89 -25.19 12.62
N PRO A 368 -28.08 -25.20 13.25
CA PRO A 368 -28.33 -25.97 14.46
C PRO A 368 -28.07 -27.47 14.29
N ALA A 369 -28.41 -28.04 13.14
CA ALA A 369 -28.15 -29.45 12.84
C ALA A 369 -26.65 -29.73 12.65
N ILE A 370 -25.92 -28.84 11.96
CA ILE A 370 -24.44 -28.93 11.83
C ILE A 370 -23.79 -28.89 13.22
N ILE A 371 -24.23 -27.98 14.10
CA ILE A 371 -23.68 -27.83 15.45
C ILE A 371 -23.96 -29.06 16.31
N ALA A 372 -25.19 -29.60 16.26
CA ALA A 372 -25.56 -30.80 16.99
C ALA A 372 -24.63 -31.97 16.63
N GLU A 373 -24.38 -32.17 15.34
CA GLU A 373 -23.44 -33.21 14.89
C GLU A 373 -22.01 -32.93 15.35
N LEU A 374 -21.49 -31.71 15.18
CA LEU A 374 -20.11 -31.38 15.58
C LEU A 374 -19.88 -31.63 17.08
N TYR A 375 -20.93 -31.52 17.90
CA TYR A 375 -20.88 -31.88 19.32
C TYR A 375 -21.23 -33.35 19.63
N GLY A 376 -21.47 -34.19 18.63
CA GLY A 376 -21.83 -35.60 18.78
C GLY A 376 -23.18 -35.81 19.47
N LYS A 377 -24.11 -34.88 19.34
CA LYS A 377 -25.46 -34.95 19.90
C LYS A 377 -26.45 -35.37 18.82
N GLU A 378 -27.42 -36.24 19.16
CA GLU A 378 -28.58 -36.45 18.28
C GLU A 378 -29.26 -35.10 18.05
N ALA A 379 -29.58 -34.78 16.79
CA ALA A 379 -30.29 -33.57 16.43
C ALA A 379 -31.68 -33.60 17.09
N ALA A 380 -31.79 -33.03 18.29
CA ALA A 380 -33.02 -33.00 19.06
C ALA A 380 -34.04 -32.11 18.36
N GLY A 381 -34.84 -32.68 17.46
CA GLY A 381 -36.11 -32.13 16.97
C GLY A 381 -36.09 -30.72 16.36
N ALA A 382 -34.93 -30.14 16.04
CA ALA A 382 -34.81 -28.76 15.57
C ALA A 382 -34.73 -28.73 14.03
N GLY A 383 -35.86 -28.51 13.37
CA GLY A 383 -35.95 -27.85 12.07
C GLY A 383 -35.40 -28.57 10.82
N ALA A 384 -34.73 -29.72 10.94
CA ALA A 384 -34.25 -30.51 9.80
C ALA A 384 -35.39 -31.14 8.94
N GLY A 385 -36.65 -30.78 9.21
CA GLY A 385 -37.85 -31.35 8.58
C GLY A 385 -38.28 -30.74 7.24
N GLU A 386 -37.58 -29.75 6.67
CA GLU A 386 -38.01 -29.09 5.43
C GLU A 386 -36.92 -28.84 4.37
N VAL A 387 -35.63 -28.99 4.71
CA VAL A 387 -34.55 -28.72 3.75
C VAL A 387 -33.92 -30.03 3.31
N ASP A 388 -34.31 -30.48 2.13
CA ASP A 388 -33.73 -31.66 1.48
C ASP A 388 -32.31 -31.35 0.98
N LEU A 389 -31.31 -31.91 1.66
CA LEU A 389 -29.90 -31.81 1.27
C LEU A 389 -29.66 -32.37 -0.14
N GLU A 390 -30.39 -33.42 -0.52
CA GLU A 390 -30.28 -34.04 -1.84
C GLU A 390 -30.74 -33.06 -2.93
N VAL A 391 -31.79 -32.29 -2.66
CA VAL A 391 -32.28 -31.23 -3.57
C VAL A 391 -31.24 -30.10 -3.71
N ILE A 392 -30.59 -29.68 -2.61
CA ILE A 392 -29.55 -28.63 -2.69
C ILE A 392 -28.36 -29.13 -3.52
N VAL A 393 -27.88 -30.35 -3.25
CA VAL A 393 -26.73 -30.93 -3.96
C VAL A 393 -27.05 -31.16 -5.44
N SER A 394 -28.25 -31.67 -5.74
CA SER A 394 -28.70 -31.88 -7.12
C SER A 394 -28.84 -30.57 -7.89
N GLY A 395 -29.38 -29.52 -7.25
CA GLY A 395 -29.46 -28.18 -7.84
C GLY A 395 -28.09 -27.56 -8.11
N LEU A 396 -27.15 -27.68 -7.18
CA LEU A 396 -25.76 -27.25 -7.38
C LEU A 396 -25.09 -28.01 -8.52
N GLN A 397 -25.28 -29.33 -8.58
CA GLN A 397 -24.73 -30.17 -9.64
C GLN A 397 -25.24 -29.72 -11.01
N ALA A 398 -26.55 -29.53 -11.16
CA ALA A 398 -27.15 -29.05 -12.40
C ALA A 398 -26.57 -27.70 -12.84
N ALA A 399 -26.37 -26.77 -11.89
CA ALA A 399 -25.76 -25.46 -12.19
C ALA A 399 -24.31 -25.57 -12.65
N VAL A 400 -23.49 -26.42 -12.01
CA VAL A 400 -22.08 -26.64 -12.39
C VAL A 400 -21.97 -27.31 -13.76
N GLU A 401 -22.82 -28.31 -14.03
CA GLU A 401 -22.85 -28.98 -15.34
C GLU A 401 -23.27 -28.02 -16.45
N GLU A 402 -24.29 -27.17 -16.21
CA GLU A 402 -24.70 -26.17 -17.18
C GLU A 402 -23.58 -25.13 -17.42
N ALA A 403 -22.95 -24.63 -16.36
CA ALA A 403 -21.84 -23.68 -16.48
C ALA A 403 -20.67 -24.24 -17.29
N GLN A 404 -20.35 -25.53 -17.14
CA GLN A 404 -19.35 -26.20 -17.96
C GLN A 404 -19.74 -26.21 -19.45
N ARG A 405 -21.02 -26.47 -19.77
CA ARG A 405 -21.52 -26.44 -21.17
C ARG A 405 -21.37 -25.04 -21.79
N ILE A 406 -21.69 -24.00 -21.02
CA ILE A 406 -21.59 -22.61 -21.47
C ILE A 406 -20.23 -21.96 -21.17
N LYS A 407 -19.22 -22.77 -20.80
CA LYS A 407 -17.83 -22.34 -20.52
C LYS A 407 -17.72 -21.16 -19.55
N THR A 408 -18.57 -21.16 -18.53
CA THR A 408 -18.55 -20.18 -17.45
C THR A 408 -17.76 -20.75 -16.26
N PRO A 409 -16.71 -20.06 -15.79
CA PRO A 409 -15.98 -20.52 -14.62
C PRO A 409 -16.84 -20.33 -13.36
N LEU A 410 -17.06 -21.41 -12.61
CA LEU A 410 -17.67 -21.39 -11.28
C LEU A 410 -16.65 -21.92 -10.27
N PHE A 411 -15.86 -21.04 -9.66
CA PHE A 411 -14.77 -21.44 -8.77
C PHE A 411 -15.32 -21.98 -7.44
N LEU A 412 -16.24 -21.24 -6.82
CA LEU A 412 -16.87 -21.66 -5.57
C LEU A 412 -17.89 -22.77 -5.80
N GLY A 413 -18.70 -22.68 -6.85
CA GLY A 413 -19.69 -23.71 -7.19
C GLY A 413 -19.04 -25.08 -7.40
N SER A 414 -17.94 -25.11 -8.16
CA SER A 414 -17.19 -26.36 -8.38
C SER A 414 -16.58 -26.90 -7.09
N GLN A 415 -16.06 -26.02 -6.22
CA GLN A 415 -15.52 -26.50 -4.93
C GLN A 415 -16.59 -27.00 -3.98
N ALA A 416 -17.70 -26.27 -3.86
CA ALA A 416 -18.83 -26.69 -3.05
C ALA A 416 -19.32 -28.07 -3.49
N LEU A 417 -19.41 -28.31 -4.81
CA LEU A 417 -19.83 -29.61 -5.34
C LEU A 417 -18.84 -30.71 -5.00
N ASN A 418 -17.53 -30.46 -5.10
CA ASN A 418 -16.49 -31.43 -4.74
C ASN A 418 -16.55 -31.82 -3.26
N ILE A 419 -16.80 -30.85 -2.38
CA ILE A 419 -16.93 -31.09 -0.93
C ILE A 419 -18.20 -31.92 -0.68
N LEU A 420 -19.35 -31.49 -1.19
CA LEU A 420 -20.65 -32.13 -0.92
C LEU A 420 -20.79 -33.53 -1.55
N ARG A 421 -20.10 -33.80 -2.68
CA ARG A 421 -20.07 -35.15 -3.28
C ARG A 421 -19.25 -36.17 -2.50
N ARG A 422 -18.18 -35.75 -1.82
CA ARG A 422 -17.36 -36.65 -1.00
C ARG A 422 -18.14 -37.20 0.20
N VAL A 423 -19.13 -36.44 0.65
CA VAL A 423 -19.99 -36.73 1.80
C VAL A 423 -21.09 -37.74 1.46
N THR A 424 -21.64 -37.66 0.24
CA THR A 424 -22.71 -38.54 -0.25
C THR A 424 -22.24 -39.96 -0.57
N VAL A 425 -20.95 -40.18 -0.82
CA VAL A 425 -20.40 -41.52 -1.11
C VAL A 425 -20.13 -42.33 0.18
N SER A 426 -20.04 -41.69 1.35
CA SER A 426 -19.76 -42.39 2.62
C SER A 426 -20.99 -42.92 3.37
N SER A 427 -22.21 -42.50 3.02
CA SER A 427 -23.46 -42.98 3.65
C SER A 427 -24.33 -43.77 2.67
N GLN A 428 -24.13 -45.09 2.60
CA GLN A 428 -25.19 -45.97 2.08
C GLN A 428 -26.35 -45.99 3.09
N GLY A 429 -27.31 -45.08 2.87
CA GLY A 429 -28.56 -44.97 3.63
C GLY A 429 -28.52 -43.84 4.66
N ALA A 430 -29.30 -42.79 4.39
CA ALA A 430 -29.48 -41.54 5.15
C ALA A 430 -28.36 -40.49 5.03
N LEU A 431 -28.72 -39.36 4.45
CA LEU A 431 -27.97 -38.10 4.48
C LEU A 431 -28.01 -37.55 5.92
N SER A 432 -26.92 -37.69 6.70
CA SER A 432 -26.73 -36.88 7.90
C SER A 432 -25.99 -35.60 7.52
N VAL A 433 -26.49 -34.45 8.00
CA VAL A 433 -25.86 -33.12 7.85
C VAL A 433 -24.39 -33.13 8.35
N GLY A 434 -24.06 -34.09 9.21
CA GLY A 434 -22.77 -34.33 9.80
C GLY A 434 -21.67 -34.97 8.96
N ALA A 435 -22.03 -35.61 7.85
CA ALA A 435 -21.08 -36.38 7.07
C ALA A 435 -20.07 -35.51 6.28
N VAL A 436 -20.13 -34.18 6.37
CA VAL A 436 -19.06 -33.25 5.98
C VAL A 436 -17.87 -33.34 6.95
N HIS A 437 -17.26 -34.52 7.05
CA HIS A 437 -16.15 -34.78 7.95
C HIS A 437 -14.82 -34.27 7.37
N PHE A 438 -14.36 -33.12 7.86
CA PHE A 438 -12.99 -32.62 7.64
C PHE A 438 -11.94 -33.28 8.56
N HIS A 439 -12.36 -34.14 9.51
CA HIS A 439 -11.50 -34.77 10.52
C HIS A 439 -10.57 -35.90 10.04
N GLN A 440 -10.66 -36.36 8.78
CA GLN A 440 -9.83 -37.48 8.31
C GLN A 440 -8.37 -37.12 7.96
N PHE A 441 -7.96 -35.86 8.07
CA PHE A 441 -6.56 -35.44 7.89
C PHE A 441 -5.79 -35.53 9.21
N LYS A 442 -5.36 -36.73 9.61
CA LYS A 442 -4.37 -36.88 10.70
C LYS A 442 -2.98 -36.45 10.20
N PRO A 443 -2.26 -35.53 10.88
CA PRO A 443 -0.88 -35.22 10.55
C PRO A 443 0.05 -36.39 10.87
N LEU A 444 0.97 -36.70 9.95
CA LEU A 444 2.11 -37.59 10.19
C LEU A 444 2.98 -36.99 11.32
N ARG A 445 3.11 -37.72 12.43
CA ARG A 445 4.00 -37.35 13.55
C ARG A 445 5.46 -37.34 13.06
N ALA A 446 6.07 -36.16 12.97
CA ALA A 446 7.52 -36.03 12.85
C ALA A 446 8.16 -36.21 14.24
N ALA A 447 9.03 -37.20 14.35
CA ALA A 447 9.75 -37.55 15.56
C ALA A 447 10.81 -36.50 15.93
N SER A 448 10.82 -36.12 17.21
CA SER A 448 11.85 -35.30 17.83
C SER A 448 13.18 -36.06 17.96
N ARG A 449 14.30 -35.40 17.65
CA ARG A 449 15.62 -35.73 18.19
C ARG A 449 16.40 -34.47 18.55
N VAL A 450 16.81 -34.45 19.81
CA VAL A 450 17.66 -33.50 20.51
C VAL A 450 19.14 -33.95 20.39
N SER A 451 20.08 -33.00 20.22
CA SER A 451 21.46 -33.03 20.78
C SER A 451 22.17 -31.73 20.35
N SER A 452 22.42 -30.73 21.22
CA SER A 452 23.38 -30.60 22.33
C SER A 452 24.76 -29.99 21.94
N SER A 453 25.10 -28.96 22.72
CA SER A 453 26.44 -28.44 23.08
C SER A 453 27.25 -27.63 22.05
N ARG A 454 27.59 -26.37 22.40
CA ARG A 454 28.88 -25.99 23.03
C ARG A 454 28.96 -24.48 23.31
N HIS A 455 29.24 -24.15 24.57
CA HIS A 455 29.96 -22.95 25.03
C HIS A 455 31.47 -23.29 25.09
N PRO A 456 32.41 -22.32 25.10
CA PRO A 456 32.79 -21.62 26.35
C PRO A 456 33.15 -20.11 26.17
N SER A 457 32.82 -19.25 27.14
CA SER A 457 33.70 -18.58 28.14
C SER A 457 34.72 -17.58 27.56
N ASP A 458 35.18 -16.51 28.18
CA ASP A 458 34.93 -15.77 29.42
C ASP A 458 35.77 -14.48 29.25
N ALA A 459 35.38 -13.38 29.89
CA ALA A 459 36.31 -12.46 30.59
C ALA A 459 35.57 -11.18 31.02
N SER A 460 35.47 -11.06 32.34
CA SER A 460 35.04 -9.94 33.13
C SER A 460 36.13 -8.87 33.28
N HIS A 461 35.74 -7.61 33.46
CA HIS A 461 36.34 -6.74 34.49
C HIS A 461 35.42 -5.54 34.80
N GLN A 462 35.03 -5.47 36.07
CA GLN A 462 34.51 -4.28 36.74
C GLN A 462 35.66 -3.28 36.97
N THR A 463 35.37 -1.97 37.00
CA THR A 463 35.62 -1.09 38.16
C THR A 463 35.01 0.30 37.95
N SER A 464 34.50 0.82 39.06
CA SER A 464 33.84 2.10 39.34
C SER A 464 34.75 3.34 39.28
N SER A 465 34.19 4.52 38.94
CA SER A 465 34.30 5.76 39.76
C SER A 465 33.63 6.98 39.08
N SER A 466 32.72 7.64 39.81
CA SER A 466 32.39 9.08 39.70
C SER A 466 33.37 9.85 40.62
N PRO A 467 33.59 11.21 40.57
CA PRO A 467 32.57 12.25 40.33
C PRO A 467 33.04 13.60 39.68
N SER A 468 32.10 14.55 39.62
CA SER A 468 32.22 16.02 39.75
C SER A 468 32.11 16.95 38.51
N ILE A 469 30.93 17.58 38.46
CA ILE A 469 30.55 18.94 38.06
C ILE A 469 31.70 19.96 37.89
N THR A 470 31.77 20.62 36.73
CA THR A 470 31.93 22.10 36.61
C THR A 470 31.47 22.60 35.24
N ASN A 471 30.67 23.67 35.24
CA ASN A 471 30.30 24.50 34.07
C ASN A 471 31.39 25.57 33.89
N PRO A 472 31.74 25.97 32.65
CA PRO A 472 31.72 27.42 32.42
C PRO A 472 31.29 27.87 31.01
N ALA A 473 30.43 28.90 31.03
CA ALA A 473 30.48 30.15 30.29
C ALA A 473 30.63 30.16 28.75
N SER A 474 29.66 30.84 28.15
CA SER A 474 29.55 31.27 26.77
C SER A 474 30.68 32.20 26.32
N SER A 475 31.21 31.97 25.11
CA SER A 475 32.00 32.95 24.35
C SER A 475 31.32 33.26 23.02
N LYS A 476 30.85 34.51 22.86
CA LYS A 476 30.43 35.09 21.58
C LYS A 476 31.64 35.16 20.64
N MET A 477 31.59 34.50 19.48
CA MET A 477 32.57 34.70 18.39
C MET A 477 31.96 35.55 17.26
N SER A 478 32.78 36.45 16.74
CA SER A 478 32.51 37.41 15.67
C SER A 478 32.29 36.74 14.31
N ASN A 479 31.19 37.07 13.63
CA ASN A 479 30.88 36.64 12.26
C ASN A 479 31.60 37.52 11.23
N LYS A 480 32.77 37.09 10.74
CA LYS A 480 33.26 37.44 9.39
C LYS A 480 33.04 36.21 8.48
N PRO A 481 32.58 36.37 7.23
CA PRO A 481 32.42 35.24 6.31
C PRO A 481 33.79 34.61 6.03
N LYS A 482 33.93 33.31 6.29
CA LYS A 482 35.17 32.54 6.04
C LYS A 482 35.44 32.46 4.54
N LYS A 483 36.71 32.55 4.13
CA LYS A 483 37.12 32.39 2.72
C LYS A 483 37.11 30.90 2.31
N MET A 484 36.94 30.61 1.02
CA MET A 484 36.93 29.21 0.53
C MET A 484 38.15 28.39 0.96
N ARG A 485 39.36 28.98 0.92
CA ARG A 485 40.60 28.32 1.38
C ARG A 485 40.58 27.97 2.88
N GLU A 486 40.00 28.83 3.70
CA GLU A 486 39.88 28.61 5.15
C GLU A 486 38.90 27.47 5.44
N ILE A 487 37.78 27.40 4.69
CA ILE A 487 36.79 26.32 4.81
C ILE A 487 37.41 24.98 4.43
N ILE A 488 38.13 24.92 3.30
CA ILE A 488 38.84 23.72 2.85
C ILE A 488 39.86 23.28 3.91
N SER A 489 40.72 24.19 4.37
CA SER A 489 41.72 23.90 5.40
C SER A 489 41.07 23.36 6.67
N HIS A 490 39.98 23.99 7.11
CA HIS A 490 39.26 23.57 8.30
C HIS A 490 38.73 22.14 8.18
N HIS A 491 38.09 21.82 7.05
CA HIS A 491 37.64 20.45 6.75
C HIS A 491 38.79 19.43 6.84
N PHE A 492 39.89 19.68 6.12
CA PHE A 492 40.99 18.72 6.03
C PHE A 492 41.72 18.49 7.37
N PHE A 493 41.91 19.52 8.19
CA PHE A 493 42.70 19.42 9.42
C PHE A 493 41.89 19.11 10.68
N HIS A 494 40.56 19.29 10.66
CA HIS A 494 39.71 19.14 11.84
C HIS A 494 38.59 18.10 11.69
N HIS A 495 37.99 17.90 10.50
CA HIS A 495 36.77 17.10 10.33
C HIS A 495 37.00 15.59 10.06
N GLY A 496 38.01 15.02 10.71
CA GLY A 496 38.35 13.58 10.63
C GLY A 496 39.03 13.03 11.89
N LYS A 497 38.99 13.79 12.99
CA LYS A 497 39.57 13.43 14.28
C LYS A 497 38.45 12.95 15.22
N PRO A 498 38.72 12.04 16.17
CA PRO A 498 37.70 11.58 17.13
C PRO A 498 37.02 12.71 17.93
N GLU A 499 37.69 13.86 18.01
CA GLU A 499 37.32 15.03 18.80
C GLU A 499 36.52 16.07 18.00
N SER A 500 36.19 15.79 16.73
CA SER A 500 35.48 16.73 15.87
C SER A 500 34.02 16.91 16.32
N ASP A 501 33.56 18.17 16.39
CA ASP A 501 32.17 18.50 16.72
C ASP A 501 31.19 17.94 15.66
N PRO A 502 30.27 17.05 16.03
CA PRO A 502 29.28 16.48 15.12
C PRO A 502 28.39 17.55 14.44
N THR A 503 28.09 18.65 15.13
CA THR A 503 27.24 19.72 14.58
C THR A 503 27.97 20.53 13.51
N GLU A 504 29.27 20.68 13.63
CA GLU A 504 30.10 21.38 12.66
C GLU A 504 30.35 20.51 11.41
N THR A 505 30.62 19.22 11.61
CA THR A 505 30.79 18.26 10.50
C THR A 505 29.50 18.12 9.68
N ALA A 506 28.32 18.18 10.31
CA ALA A 506 27.02 18.16 9.61
C ALA A 506 26.79 19.36 8.69
N LYS A 507 27.38 20.52 8.99
CA LYS A 507 27.27 21.76 8.18
C LYS A 507 28.37 21.88 7.12
N CYS A 508 29.36 20.99 7.11
CA CYS A 508 30.47 21.03 6.16
C CYS A 508 30.10 20.35 4.84
N HIS A 509 30.07 21.09 3.73
CA HIS A 509 29.76 20.55 2.39
C HIS A 509 30.65 19.36 1.99
N PHE A 510 31.94 19.41 2.33
CA PHE A 510 32.87 18.32 2.01
C PHE A 510 32.58 17.06 2.84
N CYS A 511 32.15 17.21 4.09
CA CYS A 511 31.68 16.09 4.91
C CYS A 511 30.38 15.52 4.35
N GLN A 512 29.41 16.38 4.00
CA GLN A 512 28.14 15.97 3.39
C GLN A 512 28.37 15.18 2.10
N ILE A 513 29.20 15.66 1.17
CA ILE A 513 29.51 14.93 -0.08
C ILE A 513 30.22 13.59 0.21
N ARG A 514 31.03 13.51 1.27
CA ARG A 514 31.73 12.27 1.66
C ARG A 514 30.79 11.20 2.25
N THR A 515 29.60 11.57 2.71
CA THR A 515 28.62 10.57 3.19
C THR A 515 27.94 9.84 2.04
N PHE A 516 27.99 10.38 0.82
CA PHE A 516 27.37 9.75 -0.35
C PHE A 516 28.02 8.39 -0.63
N ALA A 517 27.20 7.35 -0.77
CA ALA A 517 27.64 5.97 -0.91
C ALA A 517 28.65 5.77 -2.07
N THR A 518 28.51 6.55 -3.15
CA THR A 518 29.36 6.47 -4.34
C THR A 518 30.62 7.33 -4.27
N HIS A 519 30.82 8.14 -3.23
CA HIS A 519 31.92 9.12 -3.18
C HIS A 519 33.32 8.49 -3.37
N LYS A 520 33.55 7.30 -2.84
CA LYS A 520 34.84 6.62 -2.91
C LYS A 520 35.23 6.20 -4.33
N THR A 521 34.26 5.89 -5.18
CA THR A 521 34.48 5.37 -6.54
C THR A 521 34.14 6.40 -7.61
N ILE A 522 33.17 7.28 -7.34
CA ILE A 522 32.58 8.23 -8.27
C ILE A 522 32.44 9.58 -7.53
N PRO A 523 33.58 10.24 -7.24
CA PRO A 523 33.61 11.39 -6.36
C PRO A 523 32.90 12.61 -6.95
N ILE A 524 32.41 13.47 -6.06
CA ILE A 524 32.08 14.86 -6.36
C ILE A 524 33.19 15.71 -5.75
N ALA A 525 33.82 16.54 -6.57
CA ALA A 525 34.80 17.53 -6.11
C ALA A 525 34.22 18.94 -6.19
N ILE A 526 34.67 19.83 -5.31
CA ILE A 526 34.39 21.27 -5.39
C ILE A 526 35.71 21.98 -5.61
N VAL A 527 35.81 22.76 -6.69
CA VAL A 527 37.02 23.52 -7.03
C VAL A 527 36.68 24.99 -7.30
N ASN A 528 37.49 25.90 -6.78
CA ASN A 528 37.39 27.31 -7.11
C ASN A 528 38.78 27.85 -7.47
N HIS A 529 38.98 28.20 -8.74
CA HIS A 529 40.21 28.79 -9.26
C HIS A 529 40.00 30.24 -9.73
N GLN A 530 38.80 30.79 -9.59
CA GLN A 530 38.46 32.13 -10.09
C GLN A 530 38.55 33.18 -8.98
N ASP A 531 38.02 32.88 -7.80
CA ASP A 531 37.94 33.80 -6.67
C ASP A 531 38.02 33.06 -5.31
N ASP A 532 37.92 33.80 -4.20
CA ASP A 532 37.89 33.24 -2.84
C ASP A 532 36.44 32.98 -2.34
N THR A 533 35.44 33.13 -3.22
CA THR A 533 34.01 33.08 -2.85
C THR A 533 33.62 31.67 -2.41
N PRO A 534 33.12 31.48 -1.18
CA PRO A 534 32.63 30.19 -0.73
C PRO A 534 31.26 29.86 -1.34
N MET A 535 30.90 28.58 -1.33
CA MET A 535 29.51 28.19 -1.56
C MET A 535 28.63 28.72 -0.42
N ASN A 536 27.34 28.91 -0.69
CA ASN A 536 26.38 29.34 0.34
C ASN A 536 26.46 28.39 1.55
N PRO A 537 26.85 28.87 2.75
CA PRO A 537 27.04 28.00 3.91
C PRO A 537 25.74 27.36 4.42
N GLU A 538 24.59 27.94 4.09
CA GLU A 538 23.27 27.39 4.44
C GLU A 538 22.80 26.30 3.46
N PHE A 539 23.50 26.11 2.33
CA PHE A 539 23.17 25.06 1.37
C PHE A 539 23.53 23.67 1.92
N GLN A 540 22.71 22.67 1.65
CA GLN A 540 22.95 21.29 2.06
C GLN A 540 23.01 20.34 0.87
N PHE A 541 24.06 19.50 0.83
CA PHE A 541 24.14 18.41 -0.15
C PHE A 541 23.30 17.21 0.30
N ILE A 542 22.41 16.75 -0.58
CA ILE A 542 21.57 15.57 -0.40
C ILE A 542 21.76 14.59 -1.57
N ASP A 543 21.57 13.30 -1.32
CA ASP A 543 21.66 12.21 -2.31
C ASP A 543 20.30 11.63 -2.74
N HIS A 544 19.22 12.10 -2.11
CA HIS A 544 17.83 11.82 -2.44
C HIS A 544 16.97 13.07 -2.24
N SER A 545 15.88 13.21 -3.01
CA SER A 545 14.92 14.30 -2.80
C SER A 545 14.17 14.11 -1.49
N VAL A 546 13.90 15.22 -0.79
CA VAL A 546 13.16 15.22 0.48
C VAL A 546 11.74 15.68 0.18
N VAL A 547 10.74 14.91 0.57
CA VAL A 547 9.35 15.31 0.33
C VAL A 547 8.85 16.13 1.53
N SER A 548 8.29 17.31 1.26
CA SER A 548 7.70 18.14 2.30
C SER A 548 6.47 17.47 2.91
N LYS A 549 6.22 17.75 4.20
CA LYS A 549 5.11 17.16 4.96
C LYS A 549 3.73 17.42 4.34
N ASP A 550 3.60 18.55 3.64
CA ASP A 550 2.35 18.97 3.01
C ASP A 550 2.15 18.36 1.61
N VAL A 551 3.16 17.63 1.10
CA VAL A 551 3.05 16.88 -0.15
C VAL A 551 2.61 15.47 0.18
N PRO A 552 1.39 15.07 -0.19
CA PRO A 552 0.95 13.70 0.03
C PRO A 552 1.69 12.78 -0.93
N ILE A 553 2.11 11.62 -0.43
CA ILE A 553 2.76 10.56 -1.20
C ILE A 553 1.86 9.34 -1.13
N ALA A 554 1.78 8.59 -2.22
CA ALA A 554 1.14 7.27 -2.19
C ALA A 554 1.80 6.37 -1.14
N GLU A 555 1.00 5.63 -0.37
CA GLU A 555 1.55 4.68 0.59
C GLU A 555 2.35 3.57 -0.11
N ASP A 556 3.39 3.08 0.55
CA ASP A 556 4.20 1.95 0.08
C ASP A 556 3.36 0.69 -0.23
N SER A 557 2.18 0.56 0.38
CA SER A 557 1.22 -0.53 0.18
C SER A 557 0.61 -0.57 -1.22
N PHE A 558 0.54 0.57 -1.91
CA PHE A 558 0.03 0.65 -3.28
C PHE A 558 1.11 0.30 -4.32
N ARG A 559 2.39 0.31 -3.95
CA ARG A 559 3.51 0.06 -4.87
C ARG A 559 3.41 -1.32 -5.51
N THR A 560 3.24 -1.34 -6.83
CA THR A 560 3.18 -2.57 -7.63
C THR A 560 4.44 -2.74 -8.46
N GLY A 561 5.23 -3.78 -8.17
CA GLY A 561 6.41 -4.13 -8.96
C GLY A 561 6.18 -5.27 -9.95
N CYS A 562 7.15 -5.55 -10.81
CA CYS A 562 7.07 -6.68 -11.73
C CYS A 562 7.32 -8.03 -11.06
N GLY A 563 6.59 -9.07 -11.50
CA GLY A 563 6.82 -10.47 -11.13
C GLY A 563 7.84 -11.23 -11.99
N CYS A 564 8.85 -10.56 -12.56
CA CYS A 564 9.85 -11.21 -13.40
C CYS A 564 10.77 -12.14 -12.58
N SER A 565 11.04 -13.33 -13.10
CA SER A 565 11.86 -14.36 -12.44
C SER A 565 13.37 -14.14 -12.65
N THR A 566 13.73 -13.43 -13.72
CA THR A 566 15.12 -13.06 -14.03
C THR A 566 15.22 -11.63 -14.57
N ASP A 567 16.40 -11.02 -14.46
CA ASP A 567 16.66 -9.70 -15.05
C ASP A 567 16.56 -9.72 -16.59
N GLU A 568 16.70 -10.92 -17.22
CA GLU A 568 16.55 -11.11 -18.66
C GLU A 568 15.09 -11.14 -19.12
N GLU A 569 14.16 -11.61 -18.29
CA GLU A 569 12.72 -11.52 -18.57
C GLU A 569 12.26 -10.05 -18.65
N CYS A 570 12.92 -9.18 -17.88
CA CYS A 570 12.78 -7.74 -18.01
C CYS A 570 13.42 -7.17 -19.30
N MET A 571 13.78 -7.96 -20.31
CA MET A 571 14.37 -7.46 -21.56
C MET A 571 13.45 -7.59 -22.79
N TYR A 572 12.42 -8.44 -22.75
CA TYR A 572 11.66 -8.85 -23.95
C TYR A 572 10.19 -8.37 -24.00
N GLY A 573 9.83 -7.38 -23.18
CA GLY A 573 8.56 -6.66 -23.29
C GLY A 573 7.36 -7.31 -22.59
N SER A 574 7.58 -8.25 -21.68
CA SER A 574 6.56 -8.81 -20.77
C SER A 574 6.67 -8.28 -19.33
N CYS A 575 7.51 -7.26 -19.11
CA CYS A 575 7.71 -6.69 -17.79
C CYS A 575 6.54 -5.78 -17.46
N GLN A 576 5.82 -6.10 -16.38
CA GLN A 576 4.65 -5.35 -15.91
C GLN A 576 4.93 -3.86 -15.70
N CYS A 577 6.16 -3.47 -15.36
CA CYS A 577 6.55 -2.06 -15.24
C CYS A 577 6.43 -1.28 -16.56
N LEU A 578 6.39 -1.94 -17.70
CA LEU A 578 6.23 -1.31 -19.02
C LEU A 578 4.83 -1.46 -19.63
N ASP A 579 3.87 -2.06 -18.92
CA ASP A 579 2.54 -2.36 -19.48
C ASP A 579 1.73 -1.10 -19.85
N GLU A 580 2.06 0.05 -19.26
CA GLU A 580 1.42 1.35 -19.58
C GLU A 580 2.02 2.03 -20.81
N MET A 581 3.05 1.44 -21.41
CA MET A 581 3.59 1.95 -22.66
C MET A 581 2.75 1.42 -23.83
N ASP A 582 2.06 2.34 -24.49
CA ASP A 582 1.30 2.07 -25.71
C ASP A 582 2.16 1.35 -26.75
N ASP A 583 1.57 0.32 -27.36
CA ASP A 583 2.11 -0.31 -28.56
C ASP A 583 1.90 0.61 -29.77
N ASP A 584 2.65 1.70 -29.85
CA ASP A 584 2.47 2.67 -30.93
C ASP A 584 2.91 2.12 -32.29
N HIS A 585 1.91 1.95 -33.16
CA HIS A 585 1.78 2.63 -34.45
C HIS A 585 2.88 2.49 -35.54
N GLU A 586 3.79 1.52 -35.45
CA GLU A 586 4.69 1.14 -36.57
C GLU A 586 4.22 -0.10 -37.38
N SER A 587 2.91 -0.32 -37.57
CA SER A 587 2.42 -1.37 -38.50
C SER A 587 2.36 -0.93 -39.97
N ASN A 588 2.55 0.36 -40.28
CA ASN A 588 2.31 0.89 -41.64
C ASN A 588 3.54 0.93 -42.58
N ASN A 589 4.59 0.16 -42.33
CA ASN A 589 5.68 0.03 -43.30
C ASN A 589 6.21 -1.41 -43.45
N ARG A 590 5.31 -2.40 -43.52
CA ARG A 590 5.67 -3.75 -43.97
C ARG A 590 5.32 -3.90 -45.45
N THR A 591 6.34 -3.92 -46.29
CA THR A 591 6.26 -4.48 -47.64
C THR A 591 5.83 -5.95 -47.54
N GLU A 592 4.84 -6.36 -48.33
CA GLU A 592 4.06 -7.61 -48.25
C GLU A 592 4.84 -8.94 -48.50
N ASN A 593 6.15 -9.02 -48.26
CA ASN A 593 6.95 -10.20 -48.64
C ASN A 593 8.01 -10.65 -47.64
N GLU A 594 7.70 -10.75 -46.34
CA GLU A 594 8.51 -11.56 -45.42
C GLU A 594 7.68 -12.50 -44.54
N PRO A 595 8.10 -13.78 -44.39
CA PRO A 595 7.34 -14.80 -43.69
C PRO A 595 7.38 -14.56 -42.16
N SER A 596 6.23 -14.75 -41.52
CA SER A 596 6.03 -14.59 -40.08
C SER A 596 6.78 -15.67 -39.28
N SER A 597 8.01 -15.38 -38.84
CA SER A 597 8.65 -16.14 -37.78
C SER A 597 8.07 -15.74 -36.43
N PHE A 598 7.58 -16.72 -35.68
CA PHE A 598 7.40 -16.62 -34.23
C PHE A 598 8.74 -16.22 -33.58
N ASN A 599 8.73 -15.33 -32.58
CA ASN A 599 9.87 -14.75 -31.82
C ASN A 599 10.57 -13.50 -32.35
N ASN A 600 9.88 -12.35 -32.40
CA ASN A 600 10.57 -11.05 -32.30
C ASN A 600 9.64 -9.96 -31.71
N LYS A 601 9.42 -9.99 -30.39
CA LYS A 601 8.91 -8.81 -29.68
C LYS A 601 10.04 -7.77 -29.58
N LYS A 602 9.86 -6.58 -30.15
CA LYS A 602 10.81 -5.48 -30.00
C LYS A 602 10.88 -5.08 -28.50
N PRO A 603 12.07 -4.81 -27.94
CA PRO A 603 12.23 -4.48 -26.53
C PRO A 603 11.68 -3.07 -26.23
N LYS A 604 10.69 -2.97 -25.32
CA LYS A 604 9.98 -1.73 -24.95
C LYS A 604 10.76 -0.79 -23.99
N PHE A 605 11.84 -1.23 -23.35
CA PHE A 605 12.56 -0.42 -22.36
C PHE A 605 13.29 0.79 -22.96
N ALA A 606 13.42 1.85 -22.16
CA ALA A 606 14.03 3.12 -22.57
C ALA A 606 15.53 3.01 -22.91
N TYR A 607 16.20 1.99 -22.37
CA TYR A 607 17.64 1.81 -22.50
C TYR A 607 18.01 0.70 -23.49
N HIS A 608 19.20 0.82 -24.05
CA HIS A 608 19.90 -0.30 -24.65
C HIS A 608 20.32 -1.28 -23.53
N PHE A 609 20.02 -2.56 -23.68
CA PHE A 609 20.28 -3.57 -22.63
C PHE A 609 21.48 -4.48 -22.94
N LYS A 610 22.01 -4.45 -24.18
CA LYS A 610 23.13 -5.27 -24.62
C LYS A 610 24.08 -4.52 -25.55
N GLY A 611 25.30 -5.04 -25.66
CA GLY A 611 26.34 -4.51 -26.53
C GLY A 611 27.00 -3.23 -25.99
N PRO A 612 27.80 -2.54 -26.83
CA PRO A 612 28.60 -1.39 -26.40
C PRO A 612 27.78 -0.15 -26.00
N LYS A 613 26.46 -0.16 -26.27
CA LYS A 613 25.52 0.90 -25.88
C LYS A 613 24.73 0.55 -24.61
N ALA A 614 24.99 -0.58 -23.96
CA ALA A 614 24.22 -1.00 -22.79
C ALA A 614 24.19 0.10 -21.70
N GLY A 615 23.00 0.40 -21.18
CA GLY A 615 22.75 1.48 -20.23
C GLY A 615 22.51 2.86 -20.85
N LEU A 616 22.75 3.04 -22.16
CA LEU A 616 22.45 4.30 -22.85
C LEU A 616 20.96 4.38 -23.21
N LEU A 617 20.38 5.56 -23.02
CA LEU A 617 19.03 5.93 -23.42
C LEU A 617 18.87 5.87 -24.94
N ARG A 618 17.78 5.28 -25.42
CA ARG A 618 17.53 5.08 -26.85
C ARG A 618 17.15 6.38 -27.55
N LEU A 619 17.38 6.39 -28.86
CA LEU A 619 17.14 7.57 -29.70
C LEU A 619 15.68 8.07 -29.65
N ARG A 620 14.69 7.16 -29.68
CA ARG A 620 13.27 7.50 -29.53
C ARG A 620 12.98 8.38 -28.31
N TYR A 621 13.63 8.09 -27.18
CA TYR A 621 13.46 8.88 -25.97
C TYR A 621 14.26 10.18 -26.05
N LEU A 622 15.52 10.12 -26.51
CA LEU A 622 16.37 11.30 -26.68
C LEU A 622 15.74 12.37 -27.58
N GLU A 623 15.00 11.96 -28.61
CA GLU A 623 14.32 12.85 -29.56
C GLU A 623 12.86 13.14 -29.19
N GLY A 624 12.23 12.27 -28.39
CA GLY A 624 10.85 12.42 -27.94
C GLY A 624 10.71 13.19 -26.61
N ARG A 625 9.49 13.21 -26.08
CA ARG A 625 9.16 13.68 -24.72
C ARG A 625 8.50 12.59 -23.88
N GLU A 626 8.65 11.32 -24.25
CA GLU A 626 8.07 10.20 -23.52
C GLU A 626 8.71 10.05 -22.12
N PRO A 627 7.92 9.77 -21.08
CA PRO A 627 8.47 9.47 -19.77
C PRO A 627 9.18 8.12 -19.76
N ILE A 628 10.21 8.01 -18.91
CA ILE A 628 11.00 6.79 -18.73
C ILE A 628 10.40 5.97 -17.58
N TYR A 629 9.84 4.80 -17.87
CA TYR A 629 9.35 3.87 -16.86
C TYR A 629 10.43 2.86 -16.49
N GLU A 630 10.89 2.91 -15.24
CA GLU A 630 11.84 1.94 -14.70
C GLU A 630 11.18 0.95 -13.74
N CYS A 631 11.78 -0.23 -13.56
CA CYS A 631 11.43 -1.11 -12.42
C CYS A 631 11.78 -0.42 -11.10
N HIS A 632 11.34 -0.91 -9.95
CA HIS A 632 11.62 -0.29 -8.63
C HIS A 632 11.67 -1.32 -7.51
N ASN A 633 11.90 -0.89 -6.27
CA ASN A 633 12.18 -1.80 -5.15
C ASN A 633 11.04 -2.78 -4.79
N ALA A 634 9.81 -2.58 -5.28
CA ALA A 634 8.75 -3.58 -5.14
C ALA A 634 8.79 -4.67 -6.23
N CYS A 635 9.65 -4.53 -7.25
CA CYS A 635 9.83 -5.51 -8.31
C CYS A 635 10.72 -6.67 -7.87
N SER A 636 10.42 -7.88 -8.35
CA SER A 636 11.23 -9.08 -8.10
C SER A 636 12.60 -9.06 -8.79
N CYS A 637 12.79 -8.24 -9.83
CA CYS A 637 14.06 -8.11 -10.54
C CYS A 637 15.12 -7.37 -9.71
N SER A 638 16.39 -7.66 -9.94
CA SER A 638 17.49 -7.10 -9.15
C SER A 638 17.82 -5.65 -9.55
N LEU A 639 18.71 -4.98 -8.81
CA LEU A 639 19.28 -3.69 -9.23
C LEU A 639 20.08 -3.77 -10.54
N GLN A 640 20.50 -4.98 -10.95
CA GLN A 640 21.16 -5.23 -12.24
C GLN A 640 20.18 -5.36 -13.42
N CYS A 641 18.88 -5.28 -13.16
CA CYS A 641 17.86 -5.18 -14.20
C CYS A 641 18.20 -4.03 -15.18
N PRO A 642 18.27 -4.28 -16.49
CA PRO A 642 18.58 -3.25 -17.50
C PRO A 642 17.61 -2.08 -17.53
N ASN A 643 16.44 -2.22 -16.90
CA ASN A 643 15.43 -1.17 -16.75
C ASN A 643 15.56 -0.37 -15.43
N ARG A 644 16.73 -0.38 -14.78
CA ARG A 644 17.00 0.37 -13.54
C ARG A 644 18.27 1.21 -13.65
N VAL A 645 18.41 2.02 -14.71
CA VAL A 645 19.64 2.81 -14.94
C VAL A 645 19.73 3.99 -13.98
N VAL A 646 18.65 4.76 -13.81
CA VAL A 646 18.62 5.95 -12.95
C VAL A 646 18.75 5.58 -11.48
N GLN A 647 18.08 4.50 -11.03
CA GLN A 647 18.12 4.06 -9.63
C GLN A 647 19.47 3.52 -9.17
N ARG A 648 20.33 3.04 -10.07
CA ARG A 648 21.70 2.66 -9.71
C ARG A 648 22.52 3.85 -9.25
N GLY A 649 22.02 5.07 -9.47
CA GLY A 649 22.67 6.30 -9.12
C GLY A 649 23.73 6.70 -10.14
N ARG A 650 24.36 7.83 -9.85
CA ARG A 650 25.39 8.43 -10.70
C ARG A 650 26.53 7.45 -10.99
N THR A 651 26.88 7.33 -12.27
CA THR A 651 28.03 6.54 -12.75
C THR A 651 29.23 7.39 -13.17
N VAL A 652 29.06 8.72 -13.16
CA VAL A 652 30.01 9.69 -13.69
C VAL A 652 30.57 10.57 -12.56
N PRO A 653 31.90 10.71 -12.39
CA PRO A 653 32.46 11.65 -11.42
C PRO A 653 32.13 13.09 -11.82
N LEU A 654 31.89 13.97 -10.84
CA LEU A 654 31.51 15.36 -11.09
C LEU A 654 32.42 16.34 -10.37
N ILE A 655 32.61 17.51 -10.97
CA ILE A 655 33.36 18.63 -10.40
C ILE A 655 32.45 19.84 -10.44
N ILE A 656 32.06 20.32 -9.26
CA ILE A 656 31.42 21.63 -9.08
C ILE A 656 32.54 22.67 -9.13
N PHE A 657 32.48 23.57 -10.10
CA PHE A 657 33.53 24.56 -10.31
C PHE A 657 32.99 25.99 -10.42
N ARG A 658 33.81 26.97 -10.03
CA ARG A 658 33.45 28.38 -10.20
C ARG A 658 33.65 28.80 -11.67
N THR A 659 32.57 29.21 -12.34
CA THR A 659 32.63 29.80 -13.69
C THR A 659 33.03 31.27 -13.63
N ARG A 660 33.37 31.86 -14.79
CA ARG A 660 33.76 33.27 -14.89
C ARG A 660 32.61 34.23 -14.56
N ASN A 661 31.42 34.00 -15.12
CA ASN A 661 30.29 34.93 -15.06
C ASN A 661 28.92 34.28 -14.79
N ARG A 662 28.82 32.94 -14.69
CA ARG A 662 27.55 32.21 -14.51
C ARG A 662 27.35 31.63 -13.10
N GLY A 663 28.21 31.99 -12.14
CA GLY A 663 28.14 31.41 -10.80
C GLY A 663 28.95 30.12 -10.69
N TRP A 664 28.39 29.12 -10.02
CA TRP A 664 28.94 27.76 -9.97
C TRP A 664 28.43 26.97 -11.17
N GLY A 665 29.26 26.05 -11.68
CA GLY A 665 28.99 25.18 -12.82
C GLY A 665 29.35 23.74 -12.47
N VAL A 666 29.00 22.79 -13.33
CA VAL A 666 29.37 21.38 -13.19
C VAL A 666 30.08 20.90 -14.44
N LYS A 667 31.12 20.10 -14.28
CA LYS A 667 31.80 19.37 -15.36
C LYS A 667 32.12 17.95 -14.90
N SER A 668 32.53 17.09 -15.82
CA SER A 668 33.05 15.76 -15.49
C SER A 668 34.50 15.61 -15.94
N PRO A 669 35.39 14.96 -15.17
CA PRO A 669 36.77 14.69 -15.59
C PRO A 669 36.88 13.52 -16.58
N VAL A 670 35.77 12.92 -16.99
CA VAL A 670 35.73 11.82 -17.95
C VAL A 670 34.72 12.13 -19.06
N ASP A 671 34.93 11.50 -20.22
CA ASP A 671 33.98 11.60 -21.33
C ASP A 671 32.62 10.99 -20.95
N ILE A 672 31.53 11.63 -21.40
CA ILE A 672 30.16 11.16 -21.23
C ILE A 672 29.57 10.88 -22.62
N LYS A 673 28.99 9.70 -22.81
CA LYS A 673 28.40 9.31 -24.10
C LYS A 673 26.98 9.83 -24.26
N LYS A 674 26.56 10.12 -25.49
CA LYS A 674 25.16 10.40 -25.84
C LYS A 674 24.26 9.27 -25.31
N GLY A 675 23.22 9.66 -24.58
CA GLY A 675 22.28 8.76 -23.92
C GLY A 675 22.74 8.27 -22.55
N GLN A 676 23.91 8.67 -22.05
CA GLN A 676 24.37 8.24 -20.72
C GLN A 676 23.66 9.02 -19.62
N PHE A 677 23.20 8.31 -18.60
CA PHE A 677 22.67 8.90 -17.37
C PHE A 677 23.79 9.60 -16.60
N VAL A 678 23.58 10.86 -16.25
CA VAL A 678 24.56 11.66 -15.49
C VAL A 678 24.22 11.63 -14.01
N ASP A 679 23.13 12.27 -13.60
CA ASP A 679 22.64 12.27 -12.21
C ASP A 679 21.18 12.79 -12.20
N ARG A 680 20.52 12.80 -11.04
CA ARG A 680 19.17 13.36 -10.86
C ARG A 680 19.24 14.83 -10.45
N TYR A 681 18.24 15.62 -10.84
CA TYR A 681 17.97 16.89 -10.18
C TYR A 681 17.20 16.61 -8.88
N LEU A 682 17.77 17.01 -7.75
CA LEU A 682 17.25 16.75 -6.41
C LEU A 682 16.79 18.04 -5.74
N GLY A 683 15.93 17.91 -4.74
CA GLY A 683 15.50 19.05 -3.94
C GLY A 683 14.46 18.66 -2.92
N GLU A 684 13.85 19.69 -2.32
CA GLU A 684 12.64 19.52 -1.53
C GLU A 684 11.43 19.48 -2.46
N ILE A 685 10.64 18.40 -2.42
CA ILE A 685 9.39 18.30 -3.18
C ILE A 685 8.30 19.03 -2.39
N ILE A 686 7.74 20.08 -2.97
CA ILE A 686 6.77 20.99 -2.34
C ILE A 686 5.48 21.10 -3.17
N THR A 687 4.43 21.63 -2.54
CA THR A 687 3.17 21.94 -3.23
C THR A 687 3.34 23.19 -4.11
N ASN A 688 2.51 23.34 -5.14
CA ASN A 688 2.48 24.55 -5.97
C ASN A 688 2.18 25.82 -5.14
N GLU A 689 1.33 25.70 -4.12
CA GLU A 689 1.03 26.81 -3.20
C GLU A 689 2.28 27.26 -2.44
N GLU A 690 3.05 26.31 -1.90
CA GLU A 690 4.30 26.62 -1.20
C GLU A 690 5.35 27.17 -2.16
N ALA A 691 5.46 26.62 -3.37
CA ALA A 691 6.35 27.14 -4.40
C ALA A 691 6.00 28.61 -4.73
N ASN A 692 4.72 28.93 -4.94
CA ASN A 692 4.23 30.28 -5.18
C ASN A 692 4.51 31.22 -4.00
N ARG A 693 4.31 30.77 -2.75
CA ARG A 693 4.64 31.54 -1.55
C ARG A 693 6.13 31.86 -1.52
N ARG A 694 6.97 30.86 -1.80
CA ARG A 694 8.43 31.02 -1.82
C ARG A 694 8.88 31.92 -2.98
N ARG A 695 8.22 31.89 -4.16
CA ARG A 695 8.43 32.84 -5.29
C ARG A 695 8.19 34.28 -4.86
N LYS A 696 7.03 34.55 -4.23
CA LYS A 696 6.65 35.87 -3.73
C LYS A 696 7.57 36.40 -2.63
N ALA A 697 8.15 35.52 -1.81
CA ALA A 697 9.07 35.89 -0.74
C ALA A 697 10.50 36.22 -1.21
N SER A 698 10.86 35.87 -2.45
CA SER A 698 12.17 36.19 -3.00
C SER A 698 12.24 37.69 -3.35
N THR A 699 13.24 38.39 -2.80
CA THR A 699 13.50 39.82 -3.10
C THR A 699 13.95 40.07 -4.54
N VAL A 700 14.20 39.01 -5.31
CA VAL A 700 14.38 39.03 -6.76
C VAL A 700 13.58 37.85 -7.32
N ALA A 701 12.32 38.10 -7.69
CA ALA A 701 11.41 37.08 -8.23
C ALA A 701 12.05 36.28 -9.38
N SER A 702 12.84 36.95 -10.22
CA SER A 702 13.53 36.36 -11.38
C SER A 702 14.67 35.39 -11.08
N LYS A 703 15.13 35.24 -9.83
CA LYS A 703 16.17 34.24 -9.46
C LYS A 703 15.62 32.92 -8.94
N LYS A 704 14.34 32.87 -8.58
CA LYS A 704 13.78 31.70 -7.91
C LYS A 704 13.32 30.61 -8.88
N ASP A 705 12.83 31.00 -10.05
CA ASP A 705 12.35 30.06 -11.07
C ASP A 705 13.46 29.17 -11.63
N VAL A 706 14.74 29.53 -11.41
CA VAL A 706 15.90 28.70 -11.76
C VAL A 706 15.99 27.42 -10.95
N TYR A 707 15.53 27.44 -9.70
CA TYR A 707 15.72 26.33 -8.77
C TYR A 707 14.46 25.50 -8.56
N LEU A 708 13.32 25.95 -9.10
CA LEU A 708 12.02 25.29 -9.04
C LEU A 708 11.73 24.57 -10.35
N PHE A 709 11.57 23.25 -10.27
CA PHE A 709 11.15 22.44 -11.42
C PHE A 709 9.76 21.86 -11.16
N ALA A 710 8.81 22.17 -12.05
CA ALA A 710 7.47 21.59 -12.00
C ALA A 710 7.51 20.10 -12.41
N LEU A 711 6.80 19.27 -11.65
CA LEU A 711 6.54 17.86 -11.94
C LEU A 711 5.21 17.73 -12.70
N ASP A 712 5.06 18.48 -13.79
CA ASP A 712 3.81 18.63 -14.55
C ASP A 712 3.60 17.59 -15.65
N LYS A 713 4.58 16.70 -15.85
CA LYS A 713 4.58 15.74 -16.94
C LYS A 713 3.31 14.87 -17.05
N PHE A 714 2.66 14.60 -15.92
CA PHE A 714 1.47 13.75 -15.82
C PHE A 714 0.24 14.52 -15.37
N SER A 715 0.32 15.84 -15.23
CA SER A 715 -0.84 16.66 -14.86
C SER A 715 -1.83 16.68 -16.03
N ASP A 716 -3.06 16.26 -15.76
CA ASP A 716 -4.16 16.15 -16.70
C ASP A 716 -5.48 16.47 -15.98
N ALA A 717 -6.07 17.61 -16.32
CA ALA A 717 -7.29 18.12 -15.71
C ALA A 717 -8.52 17.23 -15.93
N GLU A 718 -8.52 16.41 -16.98
CA GLU A 718 -9.61 15.49 -17.33
C GLU A 718 -9.34 14.06 -16.84
N SER A 719 -8.21 13.83 -16.16
CA SER A 719 -7.85 12.51 -15.66
C SER A 719 -8.88 11.98 -14.65
N PRO A 720 -9.29 10.71 -14.74
CA PRO A 720 -10.12 10.10 -13.70
C PRO A 720 -9.38 9.99 -12.36
N ASP A 721 -8.04 10.04 -12.37
CA ASP A 721 -7.20 10.08 -11.18
C ASP A 721 -7.22 11.49 -10.53
N PRO A 722 -7.75 11.64 -9.30
CA PRO A 722 -7.75 12.92 -8.58
C PRO A 722 -6.36 13.54 -8.40
N TRP A 723 -5.29 12.73 -8.35
CA TRP A 723 -3.92 13.21 -8.15
C TRP A 723 -3.35 13.87 -9.40
N LEU A 724 -3.71 13.36 -10.58
CA LEU A 724 -3.28 13.91 -11.86
C LEU A 724 -4.09 15.14 -12.27
N ARG A 725 -5.31 15.32 -11.73
CA ARG A 725 -6.13 16.53 -11.92
C ARG A 725 -5.65 17.75 -11.15
N GLY A 726 -4.88 17.54 -10.08
CA GLY A 726 -4.43 18.62 -9.20
C GLY A 726 -3.22 19.38 -9.73
N GLU A 727 -2.93 20.54 -9.12
CA GLU A 727 -1.75 21.35 -9.43
C GLU A 727 -0.44 20.52 -9.30
N PRO A 728 0.52 20.69 -10.23
CA PRO A 728 1.78 19.95 -10.21
C PRO A 728 2.57 20.22 -8.92
N ARG A 729 3.32 19.21 -8.47
CA ARG A 729 4.33 19.42 -7.41
C ARG A 729 5.56 20.08 -8.00
N GLU A 730 6.39 20.64 -7.14
CA GLU A 730 7.63 21.29 -7.58
C GLU A 730 8.83 20.79 -6.77
N VAL A 731 9.98 20.63 -7.42
CA VAL A 731 11.25 20.32 -6.77
C VAL A 731 12.02 21.61 -6.55
N ASP A 732 12.19 22.02 -5.29
CA ASP A 732 12.96 23.20 -4.88
C ASP A 732 14.39 22.81 -4.50
N GLY A 733 15.34 23.15 -5.36
CA GLY A 733 16.77 22.92 -5.12
C GLY A 733 17.51 24.09 -4.45
N GLU A 734 16.84 25.16 -4.02
CA GLU A 734 17.49 26.40 -3.61
C GLU A 734 18.46 26.20 -2.42
N TRP A 735 17.98 25.53 -1.37
CA TRP A 735 18.68 25.36 -0.09
C TRP A 735 19.23 23.94 0.14
N MET A 736 18.69 22.94 -0.54
CA MET A 736 19.18 21.57 -0.46
C MET A 736 19.04 20.85 -1.80
N SER A 737 20.12 20.27 -2.31
CA SER A 737 20.11 19.55 -3.59
C SER A 737 21.37 18.69 -3.76
N GLY A 738 21.44 17.96 -4.88
CA GLY A 738 22.65 17.31 -5.37
C GLY A 738 23.57 18.27 -6.15
N PRO A 739 24.64 17.75 -6.78
CA PRO A 739 25.56 18.56 -7.58
C PRO A 739 24.89 19.17 -8.82
N THR A 740 23.81 18.56 -9.32
CA THR A 740 23.11 18.94 -10.55
C THR A 740 22.40 20.29 -10.49
N ARG A 741 22.06 20.78 -9.30
CA ARG A 741 21.59 22.16 -9.07
C ARG A 741 22.49 23.21 -9.70
N PHE A 742 23.81 22.96 -9.72
CA PHE A 742 24.81 23.90 -10.20
C PHE A 742 25.05 23.78 -11.71
N ILE A 743 24.28 22.96 -12.44
CA ILE A 743 24.40 22.87 -13.89
C ILE A 743 23.79 24.13 -14.51
N ASN A 744 24.58 24.83 -15.34
CA ASN A 744 24.17 26.11 -15.92
C ASN A 744 23.28 25.94 -17.14
N HIS A 745 22.51 26.99 -17.41
CA HIS A 745 21.76 27.14 -18.64
C HIS A 745 22.67 27.20 -19.88
N SER A 746 22.24 26.55 -20.97
CA SER A 746 22.71 26.81 -22.33
C SER A 746 21.56 26.72 -23.33
N CYS A 747 21.52 27.65 -24.30
CA CYS A 747 20.61 27.55 -25.46
C CYS A 747 21.07 26.50 -26.50
N ASP A 748 22.31 26.01 -26.40
CA ASP A 748 22.80 24.81 -27.11
C ASP A 748 23.29 23.79 -26.07
N PRO A 749 22.37 23.14 -25.32
CA PRO A 749 22.73 22.30 -24.20
C PRO A 749 23.40 21.00 -24.64
N ASN A 750 24.12 20.36 -23.71
CA ASN A 750 24.67 19.01 -23.91
C ASN A 750 23.93 17.93 -23.10
N MET A 751 23.01 18.33 -22.23
CA MET A 751 22.11 17.44 -21.49
C MET A 751 20.66 17.92 -21.56
N ARG A 752 19.74 17.03 -21.19
CA ARG A 752 18.31 17.32 -21.04
C ARG A 752 17.73 16.57 -19.84
N ILE A 753 16.67 17.13 -19.25
CA ILE A 753 15.91 16.49 -18.17
C ILE A 753 14.86 15.55 -18.77
N PHE A 754 14.69 14.40 -18.15
CA PHE A 754 13.69 13.39 -18.50
C PHE A 754 12.90 13.00 -17.25
N ALA A 755 11.58 12.98 -17.36
CA ALA A 755 10.73 12.45 -16.32
C ALA A 755 10.93 10.93 -16.22
N ARG A 756 11.42 10.45 -15.08
CA ARG A 756 11.58 9.03 -14.80
C ARG A 756 10.57 8.60 -13.74
N VAL A 757 9.69 7.68 -14.12
CA VAL A 757 8.70 7.06 -13.24
C VAL A 757 9.30 5.78 -12.69
N GLY A 758 9.44 5.74 -11.36
CA GLY A 758 9.79 4.52 -10.65
C GLY A 758 8.61 3.83 -10.00
N ASP A 759 7.65 4.61 -9.53
CA ASP A 759 6.46 4.13 -8.88
C ASP A 759 5.27 4.46 -9.77
N LYS A 760 4.52 3.43 -10.18
CA LYS A 760 3.34 3.63 -11.04
C LYS A 760 2.19 4.30 -10.33
N VAL A 761 2.17 4.27 -8.99
CA VAL A 761 1.09 4.85 -8.20
C VAL A 761 1.24 6.35 -8.07
N ASP A 762 2.47 6.84 -7.93
CA ASP A 762 2.74 8.25 -7.69
C ASP A 762 3.38 8.93 -8.91
N LYS A 763 2.67 8.94 -10.04
CA LYS A 763 3.16 9.57 -11.28
C LYS A 763 3.37 11.08 -11.13
N HIS A 764 2.65 11.69 -10.19
CA HIS A 764 2.77 13.11 -9.84
C HIS A 764 4.07 13.44 -9.09
N ILE A 765 4.75 12.43 -8.54
CA ILE A 765 6.08 12.52 -7.92
C ILE A 765 7.06 11.61 -8.67
N HIS A 766 7.68 12.15 -9.72
CA HIS A 766 8.67 11.44 -10.55
C HIS A 766 10.06 12.06 -10.44
N ASP A 767 11.09 11.28 -10.76
CA ASP A 767 12.48 11.76 -10.77
C ASP A 767 12.72 12.64 -12.00
N LEU A 768 13.51 13.71 -11.83
CA LEU A 768 14.05 14.52 -12.92
C LEU A 768 15.47 14.00 -13.26
N ALA A 769 15.55 13.10 -14.23
CA ALA A 769 16.82 12.44 -14.60
C ALA A 769 17.54 13.20 -15.72
N LEU A 770 18.81 13.55 -15.53
CA LEU A 770 19.62 14.20 -16.57
C LEU A 770 20.37 13.18 -17.41
N PHE A 771 20.17 13.25 -18.73
CA PHE A 771 20.89 12.44 -19.70
C PHE A 771 21.63 13.33 -20.71
N ALA A 772 22.80 12.88 -21.14
CA ALA A 772 23.54 13.52 -22.22
C ALA A 772 22.81 13.34 -23.56
N ILE A 773 22.61 14.43 -24.31
CA ILE A 773 21.95 14.40 -25.63
C ILE A 773 22.94 14.41 -26.80
N LYS A 774 24.23 14.65 -26.50
CA LYS A 774 25.38 14.51 -27.39
C LYS A 774 26.55 13.92 -26.59
N ASP A 775 27.60 13.47 -27.28
CA ASP A 775 28.85 13.10 -26.60
C ASP A 775 29.46 14.37 -25.97
N ILE A 776 29.91 14.27 -24.73
CA ILE A 776 30.48 15.36 -23.93
C ILE A 776 31.92 14.97 -23.60
N ASN A 777 32.87 15.84 -23.91
CA ASN A 777 34.27 15.54 -23.63
C ASN A 777 34.58 15.78 -22.15
N ALA A 778 35.59 15.08 -21.62
CA ALA A 778 36.15 15.38 -20.32
C ALA A 778 36.47 16.88 -20.18
N GLU A 779 36.19 17.43 -19.00
CA GLU A 779 36.34 18.82 -18.60
C GLU A 779 35.38 19.82 -19.28
N GLU A 780 34.55 19.39 -20.23
CA GLU A 780 33.48 20.22 -20.80
C GLU A 780 32.42 20.54 -19.75
N GLU A 781 31.93 21.78 -19.74
CA GLU A 781 30.87 22.20 -18.83
C GLU A 781 29.55 21.50 -19.21
N LEU A 782 28.95 20.86 -18.23
CA LEU A 782 27.62 20.29 -18.36
C LEU A 782 26.60 21.42 -18.34
N THR A 783 25.65 21.39 -19.28
CA THR A 783 24.61 22.41 -19.43
C THR A 783 23.29 21.79 -19.90
N PHE A 784 22.16 22.36 -19.45
CA PHE A 784 20.82 22.04 -19.97
C PHE A 784 20.03 23.33 -20.21
N ASP A 785 18.91 23.22 -20.92
CA ASP A 785 18.01 24.34 -21.17
C ASP A 785 16.98 24.46 -20.04
N TYR A 786 17.03 25.56 -19.28
CA TYR A 786 16.09 25.83 -18.17
C TYR A 786 14.64 26.03 -18.63
N VAL A 787 14.42 26.27 -19.93
CA VAL A 787 13.12 26.63 -20.51
C VAL A 787 12.61 25.53 -21.45
N ASP A 788 13.23 24.35 -21.43
CA ASP A 788 12.85 23.23 -22.28
C ASP A 788 11.34 22.90 -22.14
N GLY A 789 10.55 23.22 -23.19
CA GLY A 789 9.10 23.08 -23.15
C GLY A 789 8.28 24.35 -23.39
N ARG A 790 8.83 25.55 -23.12
CA ARG A 790 8.12 26.84 -23.21
C ARG A 790 8.63 27.78 -24.31
N VAL A 791 9.19 27.22 -25.37
CA VAL A 791 9.84 27.98 -26.45
C VAL A 791 8.87 28.96 -27.12
N ASP A 792 7.61 28.54 -27.32
CA ASP A 792 6.59 29.36 -27.97
C ASP A 792 6.16 30.60 -27.15
N GLU A 793 6.29 30.55 -25.82
CA GLU A 793 5.96 31.67 -24.91
C GLU A 793 7.11 32.69 -24.87
N VAL A 794 8.36 32.21 -24.79
CA VAL A 794 9.54 33.09 -24.75
C VAL A 794 9.77 33.83 -26.07
N ASP A 795 9.44 33.22 -27.21
CA ASP A 795 9.54 33.90 -28.52
C ASP A 795 8.50 35.03 -28.69
N GLN A 796 7.39 35.00 -27.96
CA GLN A 796 6.39 36.08 -27.93
C GLN A 796 6.80 37.19 -26.94
N ASP A 797 7.31 36.81 -25.77
CA ASP A 797 7.67 37.76 -24.70
C ASP A 797 8.92 38.57 -25.02
N THR A 798 9.87 38.00 -25.78
CA THR A 798 11.06 38.70 -26.27
C THR A 798 10.77 39.78 -27.32
N GLN A 799 9.51 39.92 -27.77
CA GLN A 799 9.05 40.97 -28.68
C GLN A 799 8.28 42.11 -27.97
N ASP A 800 7.95 41.95 -26.68
CA ASP A 800 7.23 42.94 -25.87
C ASP A 800 8.22 43.75 -24.99
N PRO A 801 8.45 45.06 -25.26
CA PRO A 801 9.39 45.89 -24.52
C PRO A 801 9.10 46.03 -23.01
N GLU A 802 7.85 45.84 -22.58
CA GLU A 802 7.49 45.89 -21.15
C GLU A 802 7.80 44.57 -20.44
N ARG A 803 7.72 43.42 -21.12
CA ARG A 803 8.05 42.11 -20.54
C ARG A 803 9.56 41.89 -20.41
N ILE A 804 10.35 42.41 -21.36
CA ILE A 804 11.84 42.34 -21.34
C ILE A 804 12.45 42.90 -20.05
N LYS A 805 11.80 43.85 -19.37
CA LYS A 805 12.32 44.49 -18.14
C LYS A 805 12.46 43.51 -16.97
N ASP A 806 11.63 42.47 -16.93
CA ASP A 806 11.61 41.48 -15.85
C ASP A 806 12.39 40.20 -16.19
N MET A 807 12.87 40.07 -17.43
CA MET A 807 13.60 38.89 -17.92
C MET A 807 15.08 38.88 -17.49
N THR A 808 15.63 37.68 -17.30
CA THR A 808 17.06 37.52 -16.96
C THR A 808 17.92 37.39 -18.21
N VAL A 809 18.97 38.21 -18.35
CA VAL A 809 19.88 38.09 -19.51
C VAL A 809 20.56 36.72 -19.56
N CYS A 810 20.49 36.05 -20.70
CA CYS A 810 21.14 34.77 -20.92
C CYS A 810 22.66 34.95 -21.09
N LEU A 811 23.43 34.26 -20.26
CA LEU A 811 24.89 34.33 -20.24
C LEU A 811 25.56 33.10 -20.85
N CYS A 812 24.85 32.30 -21.64
CA CYS A 812 25.38 31.03 -22.14
C CYS A 812 26.52 31.18 -23.17
N GLY A 813 26.56 32.30 -23.89
CA GLY A 813 27.63 32.61 -24.85
C GLY A 813 27.66 31.73 -26.10
N THR A 814 26.60 30.99 -26.39
CA THR A 814 26.51 30.15 -27.60
C THR A 814 26.02 30.96 -28.81
N ASP A 815 26.37 30.53 -30.03
CA ASP A 815 25.91 31.18 -31.27
C ASP A 815 24.39 31.06 -31.47
N LYS A 816 23.74 30.13 -30.76
CA LYS A 816 22.28 29.91 -30.76
C LYS A 816 21.59 30.56 -29.55
N CYS A 817 22.24 31.52 -28.88
CA CYS A 817 21.71 32.16 -27.69
C CYS A 817 20.41 32.93 -27.99
N ARG A 818 19.37 32.70 -27.18
CA ARG A 818 18.08 33.42 -27.24
C ARG A 818 18.11 34.81 -26.60
N GLY A 819 19.22 35.21 -25.98
CA GLY A 819 19.42 36.52 -25.37
C GLY A 819 18.88 36.66 -23.95
N PHE A 820 17.71 36.11 -23.63
CA PHE A 820 17.07 36.20 -22.31
C PHE A 820 16.54 34.85 -21.80
N LEU A 821 16.25 34.79 -20.51
CA LEU A 821 15.67 33.67 -19.77
C LEU A 821 14.41 34.19 -19.05
N TRP A 822 13.26 33.58 -19.38
CA TRP A 822 11.86 33.83 -18.94
C TRP A 822 11.38 35.28 -18.87
#